data_AF-A0A380KPH8-F1
#
_entry.id   AF-A0A380KPH8-F1
#
_cell.length_a   1.000
_cell.length_b   1.000
_cell.length_c   1.000
_cell.angle_alpha   90.00
_cell.angle_beta   90.00
_cell.angle_gamma   90.00
#
_symmetry.space_group_name_H-M   'P 1'
#
loop_
_entity.id
_entity.type
_entity.pdbx_description
1 polymer ?
#
loop_
_entity_poly.entity_id
_entity_poly.type
_entity_poly.pdbx_seq_one_letter_code
_entity_poly.pdbx_strand_id
1 'polypeptide(L)'
;MIEKVKAVFEEINWTKILHYLLLFTLFFYLNFSLLNFYFLKGQGDNLSDQFLILKTFCITAYVLSVLGIAVYLSSYFKRKFFIEIASGYVIYLFISYFLVVTRNLNNGDFKWWNLIKNDFLQFSFLPTIIFILLLSATIFYLSSKFQVRELLDSFLDEFDSYRLVTIGLIASLALNGSLFTDMMVEKVTKYIDKGNYSGYLSSVTWSVMITLVLISLLIYFVLNSFSAIKENVPSYSLVVVLSFLLAIVFNYLFQYGIKSEGEILDRFIFPSATLFQIVVIALFNLLLYMIVNRILRTTTFIVILGIIITVANSIKFSMRNEPLLFSDLSWVKEIRLVISYIDITLVLYSLVALSVTVIFFYLFRNQLLRGKITKNWKARLATGVAIISIFSYIFVVFLQQENGDIAENIPVLSRLNNFENIEWMGQGIVARERSLTFVWLKQMTSKKMEKPEEYSKEKIEKIVKKYTHKAQDINASRKNNISDQTVIYVLSESFSDPNRISNVNLTTDPIPVIHSIKESTTSGLMKSDGYGGGTANMEFETLTGLPMYNLSSSVSTLYTDVVPQMTYFPSISDSYSSKDKYAIHLGDAATYSRKEVYRKLGFDTFIAESNGTERAKHLEHYGVYPSDASTYQTVLDNIDESKNQFFSVITYQNHTPWNLDEDSEVGGSGEGFSPGENYYMNNYAKLLYQTDQATQEWLQKLSQINQKITVVFYGDHLPGFYPQESFIDNPAGQYQTDYFIWSNYSTDILSYPLVNSSDFPAELLAVTNSKVSPYYALLTEVLENASVDKEKLTTEQEKIANDLKLVEYDMVSGKGYLKSYKSFFKVTN
;
A
#
# COMPACT_ATOMS: atom_id res chain seq x y z
N MET A 1 -52.52 17.73 -7.39
CA MET A 1 -51.22 17.58 -6.69
C MET A 1 -51.39 17.78 -5.19
N ILE A 2 -52.03 18.86 -4.73
CA ILE A 2 -52.34 19.13 -3.32
C ILE A 2 -53.18 18.00 -2.68
N GLU A 3 -54.25 17.52 -3.34
CA GLU A 3 -55.03 16.38 -2.81
C GLU A 3 -54.26 15.06 -2.76
N LYS A 4 -53.33 14.81 -3.69
CA LYS A 4 -52.46 13.62 -3.66
C LYS A 4 -51.42 13.71 -2.53
N VAL A 5 -50.89 14.91 -2.26
CA VAL A 5 -50.00 15.14 -1.12
C VAL A 5 -50.77 15.02 0.19
N LYS A 6 -52.00 15.55 0.24
CA LYS A 6 -52.86 15.47 1.42
C LYS A 6 -53.28 14.02 1.75
N ALA A 7 -53.64 13.24 0.73
CA ALA A 7 -53.92 11.81 0.89
C ALA A 7 -52.71 11.01 1.40
N VAL A 8 -51.51 11.32 0.90
CA VAL A 8 -50.26 10.69 1.41
C VAL A 8 -49.96 11.11 2.85
N PHE A 9 -50.25 12.35 3.24
CA PHE A 9 -50.08 12.83 4.62
C PHE A 9 -51.10 12.22 5.60
N GLU A 10 -52.32 11.93 5.15
CA GLU A 10 -53.37 11.27 5.91
C GLU A 10 -53.13 9.75 6.07
N GLU A 11 -52.40 9.12 5.15
CA GLU A 11 -51.97 7.70 5.27
C GLU A 11 -50.79 7.48 6.24
N ILE A 12 -50.12 8.54 6.70
CA ILE A 12 -48.97 8.44 7.61
C ILE A 12 -49.44 8.30 9.06
N ASN A 13 -49.04 7.22 9.72
CA ASN A 13 -49.21 7.07 11.16
C ASN A 13 -48.20 7.95 11.92
N TRP A 14 -48.59 9.21 12.19
CA TRP A 14 -47.79 10.21 12.88
C TRP A 14 -47.41 9.80 14.31
N THR A 15 -48.28 9.08 14.99
CA THR A 15 -48.04 8.52 16.33
C THR A 15 -46.83 7.58 16.30
N LYS A 16 -46.77 6.69 15.30
CA LYS A 16 -45.64 5.79 15.08
C LYS A 16 -44.33 6.54 14.85
N ILE A 17 -44.35 7.58 14.01
CA ILE A 17 -43.18 8.43 13.74
C ILE A 17 -42.70 9.12 15.02
N LEU A 18 -43.63 9.63 15.83
CA LEU A 18 -43.30 10.27 17.10
C LEU A 18 -42.57 9.29 18.04
N HIS A 19 -43.03 8.04 18.15
CA HIS A 19 -42.33 7.02 18.94
C HIS A 19 -40.93 6.69 18.41
N TYR A 20 -40.74 6.62 17.09
CA TYR A 20 -39.39 6.47 16.49
C TYR A 20 -38.46 7.62 16.88
N LEU A 21 -38.94 8.86 16.77
CA LEU A 21 -38.17 10.07 17.13
C LEU A 21 -37.88 10.12 18.63
N LEU A 22 -38.85 9.75 19.47
CA LEU A 22 -38.68 9.74 20.92
C LEU A 22 -37.65 8.70 21.34
N LEU A 23 -37.76 7.46 20.87
CA LEU A 23 -36.78 6.42 21.16
C LEU A 23 -35.38 6.80 20.65
N PHE A 24 -35.27 7.34 19.44
CA PHE A 24 -33.99 7.84 18.93
C PHE A 24 -33.38 8.90 19.84
N THR A 25 -34.19 9.87 20.27
CA THR A 25 -33.76 10.94 21.18
C THR A 25 -33.31 10.38 22.53
N LEU A 26 -34.04 9.42 23.09
CA LEU A 26 -33.68 8.76 24.35
C LEU A 26 -32.36 7.99 24.21
N PHE A 27 -32.16 7.21 23.15
CA PHE A 27 -30.90 6.50 22.93
C PHE A 27 -29.74 7.45 22.60
N PHE A 28 -29.99 8.54 21.89
CA PHE A 28 -28.99 9.58 21.63
C PHE A 28 -28.48 10.15 22.96
N TYR A 29 -29.37 10.65 23.81
CA TYR A 29 -28.97 11.25 25.09
C TYR A 29 -28.40 10.23 26.07
N LEU A 30 -28.87 8.98 26.06
CA LEU A 30 -28.28 7.90 26.85
C LEU A 30 -26.79 7.73 26.52
N ASN A 31 -26.46 7.54 25.24
CA ASN A 31 -25.09 7.34 24.78
C ASN A 31 -24.25 8.60 24.93
N PHE A 32 -24.82 9.77 24.58
CA PHE A 32 -24.15 11.05 24.72
C PHE A 32 -23.73 11.30 26.18
N SER A 33 -24.62 11.06 27.15
CA SER A 33 -24.31 11.23 28.57
C SER A 33 -23.22 10.27 29.05
N LEU A 34 -23.33 8.96 28.73
CA LEU A 34 -22.36 7.95 29.15
C LEU A 34 -20.96 8.23 28.61
N LEU A 35 -20.85 8.60 27.33
CA LEU A 35 -19.59 8.96 26.71
C LEU A 35 -18.98 10.23 27.32
N ASN A 36 -19.79 11.25 27.60
CA ASN A 36 -19.29 12.44 28.30
C ASN A 36 -18.83 12.13 29.72
N PHE A 37 -19.49 11.21 30.44
CA PHE A 37 -18.99 10.75 31.75
C PHE A 37 -17.64 10.05 31.63
N TYR A 38 -17.42 9.31 30.55
CA TYR A 38 -16.14 8.66 30.27
C TYR A 38 -15.05 9.68 29.91
N PHE A 39 -15.28 10.56 28.92
CA PHE A 39 -14.27 11.52 28.44
C PHE A 39 -13.88 12.57 29.48
N LEU A 40 -14.82 12.97 30.35
CA LEU A 40 -14.59 13.98 31.39
C LEU A 40 -14.15 13.36 32.73
N LYS A 41 -13.93 12.03 32.78
CA LYS A 41 -13.50 11.34 33.99
C LYS A 41 -12.06 11.76 34.34
N GLY A 42 -11.82 12.12 35.60
CA GLY A 42 -10.48 12.46 36.11
C GLY A 42 -9.99 13.89 35.80
N GLN A 43 -10.80 14.70 35.12
CA GLN A 43 -10.43 16.07 34.72
C GLN A 43 -10.73 17.17 35.79
N GLY A 44 -11.32 16.78 36.94
CA GLY A 44 -11.37 17.57 38.18
C GLY A 44 -11.61 19.08 38.05
N ASP A 45 -10.83 19.86 38.80
CA ASP A 45 -10.98 21.31 39.06
C ASP A 45 -10.45 22.23 37.93
N ASN A 46 -9.94 21.67 36.83
CA ASN A 46 -9.41 22.43 35.68
C ASN A 46 -10.40 22.59 34.51
N LEU A 47 -11.64 22.10 34.65
CA LEU A 47 -12.67 22.21 33.62
C LEU A 47 -13.35 23.59 33.66
N SER A 48 -13.46 24.26 32.52
CA SER A 48 -14.24 25.51 32.41
C SER A 48 -15.71 25.30 32.81
N ASP A 49 -16.38 26.35 33.28
CA ASP A 49 -17.79 26.33 33.69
C ASP A 49 -18.73 25.64 32.69
N GLN A 50 -18.46 25.79 31.38
CA GLN A 50 -19.26 25.19 30.30
C GLN A 50 -19.25 23.65 30.36
N PHE A 51 -18.11 23.03 30.69
CA PHE A 51 -18.01 21.57 30.85
C PHE A 51 -18.68 21.09 32.14
N LEU A 52 -18.71 21.90 33.19
CA LEU A 52 -19.43 21.58 34.43
C LEU A 52 -20.96 21.60 34.22
N ILE A 53 -21.46 22.60 33.47
CA ILE A 53 -22.86 22.67 33.03
C ILE A 53 -23.20 21.44 32.19
N LEU A 54 -22.34 21.08 31.22
CA LEU A 54 -22.53 19.87 30.40
C LEU A 54 -22.60 18.60 31.24
N LYS A 55 -21.75 18.45 32.25
CA LYS A 55 -21.77 17.30 33.17
C LYS A 55 -23.10 17.21 33.92
N THR A 56 -23.60 18.34 34.41
CA THR A 56 -24.91 18.41 35.09
C THR A 56 -26.06 18.05 34.15
N PHE A 57 -26.04 18.61 32.93
CA PHE A 57 -27.00 18.27 31.88
C PHE A 57 -26.98 16.77 31.56
N CYS A 58 -25.79 16.16 31.42
CA CYS A 58 -25.65 14.75 31.11
C CYS A 58 -26.28 13.84 32.19
N ILE A 59 -26.21 14.21 33.48
CA ILE A 59 -26.87 13.47 34.58
C ILE A 59 -28.38 13.47 34.38
N THR A 60 -28.98 14.64 34.20
CA THR A 60 -30.43 14.77 33.99
C THR A 60 -30.87 14.04 32.73
N ALA A 61 -30.16 14.22 31.61
CA ALA A 61 -30.45 13.58 30.34
C ALA A 61 -30.32 12.05 30.43
N TYR A 62 -29.35 11.52 31.17
CA TYR A 62 -29.18 10.09 31.41
C TYR A 62 -30.37 9.50 32.16
N VAL A 63 -30.76 10.12 33.29
CA VAL A 63 -31.87 9.64 34.14
C VAL A 63 -33.18 9.63 33.34
N LEU A 64 -33.48 10.71 32.62
CA LEU A 64 -34.68 10.80 31.77
C LEU A 64 -34.66 9.76 30.64
N SER A 65 -33.49 9.54 30.02
CA SER A 65 -33.34 8.56 28.94
C SER A 65 -33.58 7.13 29.43
N VAL A 66 -32.96 6.77 30.56
CA VAL A 66 -33.15 5.46 31.20
C VAL A 66 -34.62 5.25 31.57
N LEU A 67 -35.25 6.24 32.21
CA LEU A 67 -36.65 6.16 32.60
C LEU A 67 -37.57 5.98 31.38
N GLY A 68 -37.36 6.77 30.33
CA GLY A 68 -38.13 6.68 29.08
C GLY A 68 -37.98 5.32 28.41
N ILE A 69 -36.75 4.82 28.26
CA ILE A 69 -36.51 3.49 27.66
C ILE A 69 -37.12 2.38 28.53
N ALA A 70 -37.03 2.50 29.86
CA ALA A 70 -37.65 1.55 30.78
C ALA A 70 -39.18 1.52 30.65
N VAL A 71 -39.83 2.67 30.43
CA VAL A 71 -41.28 2.72 30.12
C VAL A 71 -41.59 1.95 28.84
N TYR A 72 -40.87 2.19 27.74
CA TYR A 72 -41.08 1.47 26.47
C TYR A 72 -40.86 -0.03 26.57
N LEU A 73 -39.95 -0.46 27.45
CA LEU A 73 -39.65 -1.87 27.70
C LEU A 73 -40.62 -2.52 28.70
N SER A 74 -41.27 -1.74 29.56
CA SER A 74 -42.11 -2.24 30.66
C SER A 74 -43.32 -3.04 30.16
N SER A 75 -43.86 -2.68 29.00
CA SER A 75 -44.96 -3.41 28.38
C SER A 75 -44.53 -4.71 27.69
N TYR A 76 -43.22 -5.00 27.61
CA TYR A 76 -42.71 -6.08 26.77
C TYR A 76 -41.56 -6.88 27.43
N PHE A 77 -41.94 -7.90 28.21
CA PHE A 77 -41.02 -8.91 28.74
C PHE A 77 -41.25 -10.28 28.07
N LYS A 78 -40.76 -10.45 26.84
CA LYS A 78 -40.82 -11.75 26.14
C LYS A 78 -39.45 -12.44 26.11
N ARG A 79 -39.45 -13.78 26.14
CA ARG A 79 -38.25 -14.61 26.02
C ARG A 79 -37.35 -14.23 24.82
N LYS A 80 -37.98 -13.84 23.70
CA LYS A 80 -37.27 -13.42 22.47
C LYS A 80 -36.35 -12.21 22.70
N PHE A 81 -36.77 -11.23 23.51
CA PHE A 81 -35.97 -10.05 23.83
C PHE A 81 -34.64 -10.40 24.49
N PHE A 82 -34.71 -11.23 25.53
CA PHE A 82 -33.51 -11.66 26.26
C PHE A 82 -32.55 -12.44 25.37
N ILE A 83 -33.08 -13.28 24.47
CA ILE A 83 -32.25 -14.03 23.51
C ILE A 83 -31.56 -13.06 22.53
N GLU A 84 -32.27 -12.08 21.98
CA GLU A 84 -31.70 -11.12 21.03
C GLU A 84 -30.65 -10.21 21.67
N ILE A 85 -30.88 -9.71 22.89
CA ILE A 85 -29.88 -8.92 23.63
C ILE A 85 -28.65 -9.77 23.98
N ALA A 86 -28.85 -10.98 24.52
CA ALA A 86 -27.73 -11.85 24.90
C ALA A 86 -26.90 -12.28 23.69
N SER A 87 -27.55 -12.70 22.60
CA SER A 87 -26.85 -13.04 21.36
C SER A 87 -26.20 -11.82 20.71
N GLY A 88 -26.85 -10.65 20.73
CA GLY A 88 -26.28 -9.39 20.26
C GLY A 88 -25.02 -9.00 21.02
N TYR A 89 -25.00 -9.14 22.35
CA TYR A 89 -23.82 -8.93 23.17
C TYR A 89 -22.70 -9.90 22.81
N VAL A 90 -22.98 -11.21 22.71
CA VAL A 90 -21.98 -12.21 22.34
C VAL A 90 -21.39 -11.92 20.95
N ILE A 91 -22.22 -11.65 19.95
CA ILE A 91 -21.77 -11.30 18.59
C ILE A 91 -20.91 -10.04 18.62
N TYR A 92 -21.32 -9.02 19.38
CA TYR A 92 -20.55 -7.80 19.57
C TYR A 92 -19.15 -8.08 20.15
N LEU A 93 -19.05 -8.91 21.20
CA LEU A 93 -17.76 -9.26 21.79
C LEU A 93 -16.82 -9.93 20.78
N PHE A 94 -17.32 -10.90 20.02
CA PHE A 94 -16.50 -11.58 19.01
C PHE A 94 -16.06 -10.65 17.88
N ILE A 95 -16.96 -9.83 17.34
CA ILE A 95 -16.61 -8.87 16.27
C ILE A 95 -15.63 -7.83 16.78
N SER A 96 -15.91 -7.23 17.94
CA SER A 96 -15.04 -6.22 18.56
C SER A 96 -13.65 -6.79 18.81
N TYR A 97 -13.57 -7.98 19.41
CA TYR A 97 -12.28 -8.62 19.69
C TYR A 97 -11.52 -8.99 18.42
N PHE A 98 -12.19 -9.49 17.39
CA PHE A 98 -11.55 -9.80 16.11
C PHE A 98 -10.94 -8.55 15.45
N LEU A 99 -11.59 -7.39 15.60
CA LEU A 99 -11.03 -6.11 15.16
C LEU A 99 -9.82 -5.70 16.02
N VAL A 100 -9.86 -5.92 17.34
CA VAL A 100 -8.69 -5.70 18.22
C VAL A 100 -7.52 -6.58 17.79
N VAL A 101 -7.75 -7.86 17.52
CA VAL A 101 -6.73 -8.79 17.00
C VAL A 101 -6.15 -8.28 15.70
N THR A 102 -7.00 -7.85 14.75
CA THR A 102 -6.53 -7.35 13.45
C THR A 102 -5.68 -6.09 13.59
N ARG A 103 -6.05 -5.17 14.49
CA ARG A 103 -5.31 -3.92 14.74
C ARG A 103 -3.97 -4.13 15.47
N ASN A 104 -3.75 -5.32 16.04
CA ASN A 104 -2.53 -5.69 16.76
C ASN A 104 -1.72 -6.76 16.03
N LEU A 105 -1.95 -6.98 14.73
CA LEU A 105 -1.18 -7.96 13.95
C LEU A 105 0.32 -7.65 13.95
N ASN A 106 0.69 -6.37 13.93
CA ASN A 106 2.08 -5.90 13.92
C ASN A 106 2.71 -5.81 15.32
N ASN A 107 1.95 -6.13 16.37
CA ASN A 107 2.40 -6.09 17.75
C ASN A 107 2.90 -7.48 18.19
N GLY A 108 4.22 -7.67 18.26
CA GLY A 108 4.84 -8.94 18.67
C GLY A 108 4.47 -9.38 20.10
N ASP A 109 4.17 -8.43 20.99
CA ASP A 109 3.75 -8.71 22.38
C ASP A 109 2.27 -9.09 22.50
N PHE A 110 1.48 -8.90 21.45
CA PHE A 110 0.05 -9.16 21.47
C PHE A 110 -0.24 -10.65 21.27
N LYS A 111 -0.71 -11.30 22.34
CA LYS A 111 -1.15 -12.70 22.31
C LYS A 111 -2.66 -12.79 22.21
N TRP A 112 -3.18 -13.17 21.05
CA TRP A 112 -4.63 -13.19 20.76
C TRP A 112 -5.44 -14.16 21.63
N TRP A 113 -4.81 -15.16 22.25
CA TRP A 113 -5.48 -16.07 23.18
C TRP A 113 -5.57 -15.52 24.62
N ASN A 114 -4.90 -14.41 24.94
CA ASN A 114 -4.94 -13.81 26.27
C ASN A 114 -6.17 -12.90 26.44
N LEU A 115 -7.36 -13.51 26.47
CA LEU A 115 -8.65 -12.83 26.47
C LEU A 115 -8.83 -11.83 27.63
N ILE A 116 -8.25 -12.12 28.81
CA ILE A 116 -8.37 -11.26 29.99
C ILE A 116 -7.49 -10.02 29.84
N LYS A 117 -6.22 -10.19 29.47
CA LYS A 117 -5.28 -9.05 29.27
C LYS A 117 -5.76 -8.12 28.15
N ASN A 118 -6.44 -8.66 27.17
CA ASN A 118 -6.88 -7.95 25.97
C ASN A 118 -8.34 -7.44 26.08
N ASP A 119 -8.92 -7.40 27.30
CA ASP A 119 -10.26 -6.87 27.58
C ASP A 119 -11.37 -7.45 26.67
N PHE A 120 -11.37 -8.77 26.45
CA PHE A 120 -12.40 -9.43 25.65
C PHE A 120 -13.81 -9.17 26.19
N LEU A 121 -14.01 -9.27 27.51
CA LEU A 121 -15.30 -9.04 28.14
C LEU A 121 -15.48 -7.55 28.42
N GLN A 122 -16.41 -6.90 27.70
CA GLN A 122 -16.66 -5.47 27.84
C GLN A 122 -17.86 -5.18 28.75
N PHE A 123 -17.58 -4.62 29.93
CA PHE A 123 -18.61 -4.35 30.94
C PHE A 123 -19.21 -2.95 30.90
N SER A 124 -18.67 -2.02 30.11
CA SER A 124 -18.97 -0.58 30.20
C SER A 124 -20.47 -0.20 30.17
N PHE A 125 -21.28 -0.89 29.35
CA PHE A 125 -22.72 -0.58 29.21
C PHE A 125 -23.64 -1.60 29.92
N LEU A 126 -23.11 -2.74 30.37
CA LEU A 126 -23.92 -3.77 31.04
C LEU A 126 -24.65 -3.27 32.30
N PRO A 127 -24.05 -2.46 33.18
CA PRO A 127 -24.75 -1.89 34.33
C PRO A 127 -25.98 -1.06 33.94
N THR A 128 -25.90 -0.28 32.86
CA THR A 128 -27.02 0.52 32.35
C THR A 128 -28.13 -0.38 31.81
N ILE A 129 -27.80 -1.46 31.09
CA ILE A 129 -28.80 -2.45 30.64
C ILE A 129 -29.51 -3.07 31.85
N ILE A 130 -28.76 -3.53 32.86
CA ILE A 130 -29.32 -4.14 34.08
C ILE A 130 -30.25 -3.14 34.78
N PHE A 131 -29.83 -1.88 34.90
CA PHE A 131 -30.62 -0.84 35.53
C PHE A 131 -31.93 -0.55 34.76
N ILE A 132 -31.87 -0.46 33.43
CA ILE A 132 -33.07 -0.33 32.57
C ILE A 132 -34.01 -1.52 32.78
N LEU A 133 -33.49 -2.75 32.88
CA LEU A 133 -34.30 -3.96 33.08
C LEU A 133 -34.99 -3.98 34.45
N LEU A 134 -34.25 -3.65 35.53
CA LEU A 134 -34.81 -3.59 36.88
C LEU A 134 -35.88 -2.50 37.00
N LEU A 135 -35.62 -1.32 36.42
CA LEU A 135 -36.57 -0.22 36.41
C LEU A 135 -37.82 -0.57 35.59
N SER A 136 -37.64 -1.18 34.41
CA SER A 136 -38.72 -1.66 33.56
C SER A 136 -39.60 -2.69 34.27
N ALA A 137 -39.01 -3.66 34.98
CA ALA A 137 -39.73 -4.65 35.79
C ALA A 137 -40.49 -4.00 36.96
N THR A 138 -39.88 -2.98 37.59
CA THR A 138 -40.52 -2.22 38.66
C THR A 138 -41.73 -1.43 38.14
N ILE A 139 -41.59 -0.74 36.99
CA ILE A 139 -42.69 -0.02 36.34
C ILE A 139 -43.81 -1.00 35.96
N PHE A 140 -43.48 -2.17 35.42
CA PHE A 140 -44.46 -3.21 35.09
C PHE A 140 -45.25 -3.69 36.32
N TYR A 141 -44.55 -3.94 37.44
CA TYR A 141 -45.18 -4.36 38.68
C TYR A 141 -46.08 -3.27 39.28
N LEU A 142 -45.59 -2.03 39.37
CA LEU A 142 -46.34 -0.91 39.93
C LEU A 142 -47.56 -0.54 39.09
N SER A 143 -47.41 -0.46 37.76
CA SER A 143 -48.53 -0.17 36.86
C SER A 143 -49.64 -1.21 36.92
N SER A 144 -49.28 -2.48 37.07
CA SER A 144 -50.23 -3.58 37.29
C SER A 144 -50.92 -3.49 38.65
N LYS A 145 -50.18 -3.09 39.71
CA LYS A 145 -50.72 -2.96 41.07
C LYS A 145 -51.67 -1.78 41.24
N PHE A 146 -51.38 -0.64 40.59
CA PHE A 146 -52.15 0.60 40.71
C PHE A 146 -53.16 0.82 39.57
N GLN A 147 -53.44 -0.19 38.73
CA GLN A 147 -54.40 -0.13 37.61
C GLN A 147 -54.12 0.96 36.56
N VAL A 148 -52.89 1.50 36.50
CA VAL A 148 -52.47 2.50 35.48
C VAL A 148 -52.00 1.82 34.19
N ARG A 149 -52.08 0.48 34.13
CA ARG A 149 -51.57 -0.32 33.02
C ARG A 149 -52.28 -0.05 31.69
N GLU A 150 -53.60 0.16 31.70
CA GLU A 150 -54.36 0.50 30.48
C GLU A 150 -53.87 1.79 29.83
N LEU A 151 -53.43 2.78 30.63
CA LEU A 151 -52.88 4.04 30.13
C LEU A 151 -51.51 3.83 29.46
N LEU A 152 -50.66 2.97 30.04
CA LEU A 152 -49.35 2.60 29.48
C LEU A 152 -49.49 1.76 28.19
N ASP A 153 -50.41 0.79 28.20
CA ASP A 153 -50.67 -0.05 27.05
C ASP A 153 -51.32 0.77 25.91
N SER A 154 -52.21 1.73 26.24
CA SER A 154 -52.78 2.68 25.28
C SER A 154 -51.72 3.65 24.70
N PHE A 155 -50.75 4.09 25.50
CA PHE A 155 -49.65 4.93 25.01
C PHE A 155 -48.75 4.21 23.99
N LEU A 156 -48.67 2.88 24.07
CA LEU A 156 -47.84 2.04 23.20
C LEU A 156 -48.66 1.29 22.15
N ASP A 157 -49.95 1.57 22.05
CA ASP A 157 -50.86 0.89 21.15
C ASP A 157 -50.40 1.06 19.69
N GLU A 158 -50.52 -0.01 18.90
CA GLU A 158 -50.01 -0.10 17.52
C GLU A 158 -48.48 0.03 17.30
N PHE A 159 -47.66 0.24 18.34
CA PHE A 159 -46.20 0.38 18.22
C PHE A 159 -45.43 -0.81 18.81
N ASP A 160 -44.77 -1.60 17.94
CA ASP A 160 -43.85 -2.67 18.37
C ASP A 160 -42.52 -2.08 18.91
N SER A 161 -42.59 -1.53 20.12
CA SER A 161 -41.48 -0.86 20.82
C SER A 161 -40.28 -1.78 21.02
N TYR A 162 -40.56 -3.06 21.26
CA TYR A 162 -39.59 -4.09 21.55
C TYR A 162 -38.41 -4.12 20.59
N ARG A 163 -38.70 -4.10 19.29
CA ARG A 163 -37.68 -4.30 18.26
C ARG A 163 -36.68 -3.14 18.24
N LEU A 164 -37.17 -1.92 18.38
CA LEU A 164 -36.34 -0.72 18.37
C LEU A 164 -35.55 -0.56 19.66
N VAL A 165 -36.16 -0.88 20.80
CA VAL A 165 -35.45 -0.91 22.09
C VAL A 165 -34.31 -1.93 22.03
N THR A 166 -34.56 -3.11 21.45
CA THR A 166 -33.51 -4.14 21.26
C THR A 166 -32.38 -3.64 20.37
N ILE A 167 -32.70 -3.04 19.22
CA ILE A 167 -31.71 -2.45 18.31
C ILE A 167 -30.90 -1.36 19.03
N GLY A 168 -31.56 -0.44 19.72
CA GLY A 168 -30.92 0.67 20.41
C GLY A 168 -30.00 0.20 21.54
N LEU A 169 -30.41 -0.79 22.33
CA LEU A 169 -29.57 -1.36 23.39
C LEU A 169 -28.33 -2.06 22.84
N ILE A 170 -28.46 -2.83 21.75
CA ILE A 170 -27.30 -3.48 21.11
C ILE A 170 -26.40 -2.42 20.45
N ALA A 171 -26.97 -1.36 19.86
CA ALA A 171 -26.19 -0.27 19.30
C ALA A 171 -25.39 0.46 20.40
N SER A 172 -26.02 0.70 21.55
CA SER A 172 -25.36 1.30 22.71
C SER A 172 -24.21 0.45 23.27
N LEU A 173 -24.25 -0.89 23.15
CA LEU A 173 -23.10 -1.73 23.51
C LEU A 173 -21.86 -1.37 22.67
N ALA A 174 -22.04 -1.17 21.36
CA ALA A 174 -20.95 -0.80 20.47
C ALA A 174 -20.51 0.66 20.64
N LEU A 175 -21.43 1.59 20.87
CA LEU A 175 -21.09 3.01 21.09
C LEU A 175 -20.32 3.24 22.40
N ASN A 176 -20.55 2.43 23.45
CA ASN A 176 -19.84 2.55 24.73
C ASN A 176 -18.70 1.53 24.87
N GLY A 177 -18.33 0.89 23.76
CA GLY A 177 -17.25 -0.09 23.69
C GLY A 177 -15.88 0.55 23.52
N SER A 178 -14.82 -0.20 23.87
CA SER A 178 -13.43 0.27 23.81
C SER A 178 -13.03 0.84 22.45
N LEU A 179 -13.37 0.13 21.36
CA LEU A 179 -13.01 0.56 19.99
C LEU A 179 -13.56 1.96 19.66
N PHE A 180 -14.79 2.28 20.06
CA PHE A 180 -15.38 3.59 19.81
C PHE A 180 -14.82 4.65 20.75
N THR A 181 -14.68 4.32 22.04
CA THR A 181 -14.13 5.26 23.03
C THR A 181 -12.70 5.65 22.70
N ASP A 182 -11.83 4.70 22.34
CA ASP A 182 -10.43 4.96 21.99
C ASP A 182 -10.32 5.87 20.76
N MET A 183 -11.14 5.60 19.74
CA MET A 183 -11.21 6.43 18.53
C MET A 183 -11.64 7.87 18.84
N MET A 184 -12.55 8.04 19.81
CA MET A 184 -13.10 9.33 20.20
C MET A 184 -12.20 10.10 21.15
N VAL A 185 -11.54 9.45 22.12
CA VAL A 185 -10.61 10.08 23.07
C VAL A 185 -9.59 10.93 22.32
N GLU A 186 -8.91 10.34 21.32
CA GLU A 186 -7.92 11.05 20.51
C GLU A 186 -8.52 12.31 19.82
N LYS A 187 -9.78 12.23 19.38
CA LYS A 187 -10.47 13.34 18.72
C LYS A 187 -10.88 14.44 19.71
N VAL A 188 -11.30 14.07 20.92
CA VAL A 188 -11.88 15.03 21.89
C VAL A 188 -10.84 15.67 22.80
N THR A 189 -9.75 14.98 23.13
CA THR A 189 -8.68 15.50 24.00
C THR A 189 -8.11 16.81 23.44
N LYS A 190 -7.89 16.90 22.13
CA LYS A 190 -7.45 18.14 21.44
C LYS A 190 -8.37 19.34 21.69
N TYR A 191 -9.68 19.12 21.83
CA TYR A 191 -10.63 20.19 22.13
C TYR A 191 -10.68 20.52 23.61
N ILE A 192 -10.58 19.52 24.48
CA ILE A 192 -10.55 19.70 25.94
C ILE A 192 -9.33 20.51 26.34
N ASP A 193 -8.14 20.12 25.88
CA ASP A 193 -6.86 20.78 26.22
C ASP A 193 -6.82 22.23 25.74
N LYS A 194 -7.48 22.52 24.61
CA LYS A 194 -7.58 23.88 24.05
C LYS A 194 -8.75 24.71 24.62
N GLY A 195 -9.53 24.15 25.56
CA GLY A 195 -10.74 24.80 26.09
C GLY A 195 -11.83 25.07 25.05
N ASN A 196 -11.81 24.40 23.89
CA ASN A 196 -12.76 24.61 22.80
C ASN A 196 -14.04 23.78 23.00
N TYR A 197 -14.93 24.29 23.85
CA TYR A 197 -16.20 23.65 24.18
C TYR A 197 -17.11 23.42 22.97
N SER A 198 -17.23 24.40 22.07
CA SER A 198 -18.14 24.30 20.92
C SER A 198 -17.68 23.22 19.92
N GLY A 199 -16.36 23.16 19.66
CA GLY A 199 -15.74 22.12 18.84
C GLY A 199 -15.91 20.73 19.47
N TYR A 200 -15.67 20.61 20.78
CA TYR A 200 -15.91 19.39 21.53
C TYR A 200 -17.37 18.93 21.42
N LEU A 201 -18.32 19.81 21.75
CA LEU A 201 -19.75 19.48 21.78
C LEU A 201 -20.26 19.05 20.41
N SER A 202 -19.88 19.79 19.36
CA SER A 202 -20.22 19.45 17.97
C SER A 202 -19.65 18.09 17.59
N SER A 203 -18.37 17.85 17.89
CA SER A 203 -17.68 16.60 17.57
C SER A 203 -18.35 15.38 18.23
N VAL A 204 -18.64 15.45 19.53
CA VAL A 204 -19.30 14.35 20.26
C VAL A 204 -20.72 14.14 19.76
N THR A 205 -21.49 15.22 19.58
CA THR A 205 -22.89 15.17 19.10
C THR A 205 -23.00 14.46 17.76
N TRP A 206 -22.25 14.92 16.75
CA TRP A 206 -22.30 14.33 15.42
C TRP A 206 -21.78 12.89 15.40
N SER A 207 -20.70 12.60 16.12
CA SER A 207 -20.16 11.23 16.22
C SER A 207 -21.17 10.26 16.82
N VAL A 208 -21.83 10.63 17.93
CA VAL A 208 -22.85 9.78 18.58
C VAL A 208 -24.05 9.60 17.65
N MET A 209 -24.54 10.69 17.05
CA MET A 209 -25.73 10.65 16.22
C MET A 209 -25.55 9.77 14.98
N ILE A 210 -24.46 9.99 14.22
CA ILE A 210 -24.18 9.23 12.99
C ILE A 210 -23.93 7.76 13.33
N THR A 211 -23.11 7.49 14.35
CA THR A 211 -22.75 6.11 14.72
C THR A 211 -23.97 5.34 15.24
N LEU A 212 -24.82 5.98 16.04
CA LEU A 212 -26.05 5.37 16.52
C LEU A 212 -26.97 4.97 15.36
N VAL A 213 -27.15 5.84 14.36
CA VAL A 213 -27.96 5.54 13.16
C VAL A 213 -27.34 4.38 12.37
N LEU A 214 -26.04 4.45 12.06
CA LEU A 214 -25.37 3.44 11.23
C LEU A 214 -25.35 2.06 11.89
N ILE A 215 -25.01 1.99 13.18
CA ILE A 215 -24.99 0.73 13.93
C ILE A 215 -26.40 0.20 14.13
N SER A 216 -27.39 1.05 14.43
CA SER A 216 -28.79 0.63 14.52
C SER A 216 -29.30 0.04 13.21
N LEU A 217 -28.93 0.63 12.08
CA LEU A 217 -29.27 0.13 10.75
C LEU A 217 -28.59 -1.23 10.48
N LEU A 218 -27.33 -1.39 10.84
CA LEU A 218 -26.63 -2.66 10.72
C LEU A 218 -27.28 -3.75 11.58
N ILE A 219 -27.62 -3.47 12.83
CA ILE A 219 -28.32 -4.41 13.73
C ILE A 219 -29.70 -4.74 13.20
N TYR A 220 -30.43 -3.76 12.65
CA TYR A 220 -31.70 -4.02 11.96
C TYR A 220 -31.53 -5.06 10.83
N PHE A 221 -30.48 -4.95 10.02
CA PHE A 221 -30.19 -5.94 8.99
C PHE A 221 -29.79 -7.30 9.58
N VAL A 222 -28.98 -7.33 10.64
CA VAL A 222 -28.60 -8.56 11.37
C VAL A 222 -29.84 -9.30 11.89
N LEU A 223 -30.71 -8.62 12.63
CA LEU A 223 -31.94 -9.22 13.18
C LEU A 223 -32.88 -9.75 12.09
N ASN A 224 -32.99 -9.02 10.97
CA ASN A 224 -33.77 -9.50 9.81
C ASN A 224 -33.12 -10.69 9.09
N SER A 225 -31.79 -10.74 9.04
CA SER A 225 -31.05 -11.80 8.36
C SER A 225 -31.28 -13.17 9.01
N PHE A 226 -31.45 -13.24 10.34
CA PHE A 226 -31.76 -14.49 11.04
C PHE A 226 -33.07 -15.12 10.56
N SER A 227 -34.09 -14.31 10.30
CA SER A 227 -35.38 -14.81 9.77
C SER A 227 -35.19 -15.37 8.36
N ALA A 228 -34.46 -14.64 7.51
CA ALA A 228 -34.15 -15.08 6.15
C ALA A 228 -33.31 -16.38 6.11
N ILE A 229 -32.36 -16.55 7.02
CA ILE A 229 -31.56 -17.76 7.15
C ILE A 229 -32.44 -18.93 7.60
N LYS A 230 -33.27 -18.72 8.63
CA LYS A 230 -34.18 -19.75 9.16
C LYS A 230 -35.17 -20.24 8.11
N GLU A 231 -35.70 -19.33 7.30
CA GLU A 231 -36.63 -19.64 6.21
C GLU A 231 -35.92 -20.08 4.92
N ASN A 232 -34.58 -20.00 4.87
CA ASN A 232 -33.76 -20.32 3.72
C ASN A 232 -34.12 -19.50 2.46
N VAL A 233 -34.44 -18.21 2.65
CA VAL A 233 -34.86 -17.29 1.59
C VAL A 233 -33.81 -16.19 1.37
N PRO A 234 -33.44 -15.88 0.12
CA PRO A 234 -32.60 -14.71 -0.18
C PRO A 234 -33.26 -13.41 0.26
N SER A 235 -32.51 -12.54 0.93
CA SER A 235 -33.00 -11.21 1.32
C SER A 235 -31.92 -10.13 1.21
N TYR A 236 -32.35 -8.88 1.09
CA TYR A 236 -31.45 -7.72 1.13
C TYR A 236 -30.67 -7.65 2.44
N SER A 237 -31.35 -7.86 3.58
CA SER A 237 -30.72 -7.83 4.89
C SER A 237 -29.59 -8.85 5.02
N LEU A 238 -29.80 -10.06 4.46
CA LEU A 238 -28.80 -11.11 4.48
C LEU A 238 -27.55 -10.74 3.67
N VAL A 239 -27.69 -10.14 2.48
CA VAL A 239 -26.51 -9.77 1.67
C VAL A 239 -25.76 -8.57 2.24
N VAL A 240 -26.43 -7.64 2.92
CA VAL A 240 -25.75 -6.57 3.66
C VAL A 240 -24.90 -7.18 4.77
N VAL A 241 -25.47 -8.06 5.60
CA VAL A 241 -24.76 -8.73 6.70
C VAL A 241 -23.59 -9.56 6.18
N LEU A 242 -23.80 -10.38 5.14
CA LEU A 242 -22.73 -11.16 4.51
C LEU A 242 -21.61 -10.27 3.95
N SER A 243 -21.94 -9.12 3.38
CA SER A 243 -20.95 -8.20 2.81
C SER A 243 -20.03 -7.64 3.89
N PHE A 244 -20.58 -7.22 5.04
CA PHE A 244 -19.79 -6.73 6.17
C PHE A 244 -19.01 -7.85 6.88
N LEU A 245 -19.60 -9.05 7.06
CA LEU A 245 -18.89 -10.19 7.65
C LEU A 245 -17.68 -10.61 6.81
N LEU A 246 -17.86 -10.74 5.49
CA LEU A 246 -16.76 -11.04 4.57
C LEU A 246 -15.73 -9.91 4.54
N ALA A 247 -16.15 -8.65 4.62
CA ALA A 247 -15.23 -7.52 4.67
C ALA A 247 -14.37 -7.53 5.94
N ILE A 248 -14.92 -7.90 7.09
CA ILE A 248 -14.16 -8.06 8.34
C ILE A 248 -13.11 -9.17 8.19
N VAL A 249 -13.50 -10.31 7.61
CA VAL A 249 -12.58 -11.45 7.36
C VAL A 249 -11.47 -11.05 6.38
N PHE A 250 -11.80 -10.43 5.24
CA PHE A 250 -10.78 -10.01 4.27
C PHE A 250 -9.92 -8.86 4.76
N ASN A 251 -10.45 -7.97 5.62
CA ASN A 251 -9.64 -6.97 6.29
C ASN A 251 -8.53 -7.65 7.12
N TYR A 252 -8.87 -8.67 7.91
CA TYR A 252 -7.86 -9.46 8.64
C TYR A 252 -6.88 -10.16 7.68
N LEU A 253 -7.38 -10.88 6.68
CA LEU A 253 -6.52 -11.65 5.77
C LEU A 253 -5.56 -10.77 4.96
N PHE A 254 -6.04 -9.64 4.44
CA PHE A 254 -5.20 -8.70 3.70
C PHE A 254 -4.13 -8.07 4.59
N GLN A 255 -4.49 -7.71 5.83
CA GLN A 255 -3.53 -7.16 6.80
C GLN A 255 -2.53 -8.21 7.29
N TYR A 256 -2.97 -9.46 7.46
CA TYR A 256 -2.08 -10.56 7.83
C TYR A 256 -1.05 -10.85 6.74
N GLY A 257 -1.45 -10.77 5.46
CA GLY A 257 -0.53 -10.95 4.33
C GLY A 257 0.55 -9.87 4.21
N ILE A 258 0.42 -8.73 4.91
CA ILE A 258 1.41 -7.64 4.93
C ILE A 258 1.90 -7.36 6.36
N LYS A 259 1.75 -8.34 7.25
CA LYS A 259 2.19 -8.21 8.64
C LYS A 259 3.71 -8.06 8.66
N SER A 260 4.19 -7.06 9.40
CA SER A 260 5.58 -6.92 9.82
C SER A 260 5.60 -6.43 11.25
N GLU A 261 6.48 -6.98 12.10
CA GLU A 261 6.58 -6.57 13.49
C GLU A 261 7.13 -5.15 13.62
N GLY A 262 6.75 -4.48 14.71
CA GLY A 262 7.18 -3.12 15.02
C GLY A 262 6.08 -2.08 14.87
N GLU A 263 6.18 -1.04 15.68
CA GLU A 263 5.33 0.15 15.59
C GLU A 263 5.95 1.22 14.70
N ILE A 264 5.11 2.03 14.06
CA ILE A 264 5.51 3.23 13.31
C ILE A 264 4.79 4.41 13.91
N LEU A 265 5.56 5.42 14.34
CA LEU A 265 5.03 6.61 15.00
C LEU A 265 4.12 6.24 16.19
N ASP A 266 4.61 5.34 17.05
CA ASP A 266 3.96 4.83 18.27
C ASP A 266 2.62 4.10 18.02
N ARG A 267 2.42 3.54 16.82
CA ARG A 267 1.18 2.86 16.41
C ARG A 267 1.44 1.65 15.52
N PHE A 268 0.49 0.71 15.56
CA PHE A 268 0.49 -0.49 14.70
C PHE A 268 -0.44 -0.37 13.48
N ILE A 269 -1.35 0.59 13.52
CA ILE A 269 -2.29 0.90 12.43
C ILE A 269 -2.82 2.33 12.59
N PHE A 270 -2.98 3.05 11.47
CA PHE A 270 -3.40 4.44 11.49
C PHE A 270 -4.90 4.60 11.76
N PRO A 271 -5.32 5.76 12.28
CA PRO A 271 -6.73 6.03 12.53
C PRO A 271 -7.57 5.87 11.25
N SER A 272 -8.76 5.31 11.40
CA SER A 272 -9.73 5.10 10.31
C SER A 272 -9.35 4.06 9.24
N ALA A 273 -8.13 3.54 9.23
CA ALA A 273 -7.65 2.57 8.24
C ALA A 273 -8.52 1.31 8.17
N THR A 274 -8.74 0.65 9.31
CA THR A 274 -9.59 -0.55 9.44
C THR A 274 -11.03 -0.27 8.98
N LEU A 275 -11.59 0.87 9.39
CA LEU A 275 -12.95 1.24 9.02
C LEU A 275 -13.07 1.48 7.51
N PHE A 276 -12.13 2.21 6.92
CA PHE A 276 -12.09 2.49 5.50
C PHE A 276 -12.03 1.19 4.68
N GLN A 277 -11.10 0.29 5.02
CA GLN A 277 -10.94 -0.99 4.32
C GLN A 277 -12.20 -1.86 4.42
N ILE A 278 -12.79 -1.99 5.62
CA ILE A 278 -14.03 -2.77 5.80
C ILE A 278 -15.18 -2.16 4.99
N VAL A 279 -15.36 -0.84 5.00
CA VAL A 279 -16.45 -0.18 4.26
C VAL A 279 -16.26 -0.33 2.75
N VAL A 280 -15.04 -0.11 2.24
CA VAL A 280 -14.73 -0.26 0.81
C VAL A 280 -15.00 -1.69 0.34
N ILE A 281 -14.51 -2.70 1.07
CA ILE A 281 -14.73 -4.10 0.73
C ILE A 281 -16.23 -4.48 0.87
N ALA A 282 -16.93 -4.01 1.90
CA ALA A 282 -18.34 -4.30 2.09
C ALA A 282 -19.20 -3.70 0.97
N LEU A 283 -18.93 -2.46 0.56
CA LEU A 283 -19.63 -1.82 -0.56
C LEU A 283 -19.34 -2.53 -1.89
N PHE A 284 -18.09 -2.95 -2.12
CA PHE A 284 -17.72 -3.74 -3.29
C PHE A 284 -18.45 -5.09 -3.33
N ASN A 285 -18.46 -5.82 -2.20
CA ASN A 285 -19.20 -7.07 -2.05
C ASN A 285 -20.70 -6.88 -2.33
N LEU A 286 -21.29 -5.83 -1.77
CA LEU A 286 -22.71 -5.51 -1.97
C LEU A 286 -23.01 -5.18 -3.43
N LEU A 287 -22.12 -4.45 -4.11
CA LEU A 287 -22.23 -4.17 -5.55
C LEU A 287 -22.24 -5.47 -6.36
N LEU A 288 -21.36 -6.43 -6.05
CA LEU A 288 -21.35 -7.75 -6.71
C LEU A 288 -22.65 -8.52 -6.49
N TYR A 289 -23.23 -8.47 -5.28
CA TYR A 289 -24.56 -9.05 -5.03
C TYR A 289 -25.64 -8.35 -5.85
N MET A 290 -25.55 -7.03 -6.02
CA MET A 290 -26.45 -6.28 -6.87
C MET A 290 -26.22 -6.56 -8.35
N ILE A 291 -25.04 -6.95 -8.82
CA ILE A 291 -24.79 -7.28 -10.25
C ILE A 291 -25.26 -8.71 -10.59
N VAL A 292 -25.03 -9.68 -9.71
CA VAL A 292 -25.35 -11.09 -10.00
C VAL A 292 -26.76 -11.48 -9.51
N ASN A 293 -27.26 -10.81 -8.47
CA ASN A 293 -28.58 -11.03 -7.85
C ASN A 293 -28.83 -12.47 -7.36
N ARG A 294 -27.78 -13.20 -6.98
CA ARG A 294 -27.87 -14.58 -6.44
C ARG A 294 -26.84 -14.80 -5.35
N ILE A 295 -27.28 -15.00 -4.10
CA ILE A 295 -26.41 -15.03 -2.92
C ILE A 295 -25.27 -16.04 -3.07
N LEU A 296 -25.59 -17.34 -3.13
CA LEU A 296 -24.57 -18.39 -3.06
C LEU A 296 -23.52 -18.29 -4.17
N ARG A 297 -23.91 -17.98 -5.42
CA ARG A 297 -22.96 -17.81 -6.53
C ARG A 297 -22.01 -16.62 -6.30
N THR A 298 -22.56 -15.49 -5.87
CA THR A 298 -21.77 -14.29 -5.59
C THR A 298 -20.87 -14.49 -4.38
N THR A 299 -21.36 -15.10 -3.30
CA THR A 299 -20.55 -15.39 -2.10
C THR A 299 -19.37 -16.29 -2.46
N THR A 300 -19.60 -17.37 -3.23
CA THR A 300 -18.53 -18.24 -3.73
C THR A 300 -17.49 -17.46 -4.53
N PHE A 301 -17.93 -16.59 -5.46
CA PHE A 301 -17.02 -15.76 -6.23
C PHE A 301 -16.21 -14.79 -5.35
N ILE A 302 -16.86 -14.12 -4.40
CA ILE A 302 -16.21 -13.20 -3.45
C ILE A 302 -15.16 -13.94 -2.61
N VAL A 303 -15.46 -15.14 -2.12
CA VAL A 303 -14.52 -15.96 -1.34
C VAL A 303 -13.31 -16.38 -2.19
N ILE A 304 -13.53 -16.87 -3.41
CA ILE A 304 -12.44 -17.23 -4.33
C ILE A 304 -11.55 -16.01 -4.61
N LEU A 305 -12.16 -14.88 -4.96
CA LEU A 305 -11.43 -13.64 -5.25
C LEU A 305 -10.62 -13.16 -4.04
N GLY A 306 -11.21 -13.19 -2.84
CA GLY A 306 -10.53 -12.78 -1.63
C GLY A 306 -9.37 -13.71 -1.24
N ILE A 307 -9.49 -15.02 -1.47
CA ILE A 307 -8.37 -15.97 -1.30
C ILE A 307 -7.23 -15.63 -2.26
N ILE A 308 -7.53 -15.44 -3.55
CA ILE A 308 -6.52 -15.12 -4.57
C ILE A 308 -5.77 -13.82 -4.21
N ILE A 309 -6.51 -12.77 -3.85
CA ILE A 309 -5.90 -11.48 -3.46
C ILE A 309 -5.03 -11.65 -2.21
N THR A 310 -5.53 -12.35 -1.19
CA THR A 310 -4.78 -12.58 0.06
C THR A 310 -3.45 -13.29 -0.21
N VAL A 311 -3.50 -14.36 -0.99
CA VAL A 311 -2.33 -15.19 -1.29
C VAL A 311 -1.34 -14.42 -2.16
N ALA A 312 -1.80 -13.77 -3.22
CA ALA A 312 -0.94 -12.96 -4.08
C ALA A 312 -0.28 -11.80 -3.31
N ASN A 313 -1.04 -11.13 -2.44
CA ASN A 313 -0.52 -10.06 -1.59
C ASN A 313 0.53 -10.57 -0.59
N SER A 314 0.30 -11.73 0.03
CA SER A 314 1.26 -12.34 0.96
C SER A 314 2.56 -12.75 0.28
N ILE A 315 2.48 -13.36 -0.90
CA ILE A 315 3.66 -13.79 -1.67
C ILE A 315 4.48 -12.57 -2.09
N LYS A 316 3.83 -11.56 -2.67
CA LYS A 316 4.54 -10.36 -3.14
C LYS A 316 5.21 -9.63 -1.97
N PHE A 317 4.50 -9.48 -0.86
CA PHE A 317 5.03 -8.79 0.32
C PHE A 317 6.24 -9.52 0.92
N SER A 318 6.19 -10.86 1.04
CA SER A 318 7.34 -11.62 1.55
C SER A 318 8.58 -11.53 0.66
N MET A 319 8.43 -11.27 -0.64
CA MET A 319 9.56 -11.17 -1.57
C MET A 319 10.16 -9.77 -1.66
N ARG A 320 9.32 -8.74 -1.56
CA ARG A 320 9.68 -7.37 -1.97
C ARG A 320 9.36 -6.31 -0.92
N ASN A 321 8.78 -6.68 0.22
CA ASN A 321 8.18 -5.74 1.18
C ASN A 321 7.19 -4.76 0.52
N GLU A 322 6.55 -5.17 -0.58
CA GLU A 322 5.58 -4.39 -1.33
C GLU A 322 4.21 -5.08 -1.33
N PRO A 323 3.11 -4.33 -1.16
CA PRO A 323 1.78 -4.90 -1.24
C PRO A 323 1.42 -5.22 -2.70
N LEU A 324 0.34 -5.99 -2.89
CA LEU A 324 -0.28 -6.15 -4.19
C LEU A 324 -0.83 -4.80 -4.67
N LEU A 325 -0.53 -4.41 -5.91
CA LEU A 325 -0.89 -3.13 -6.51
C LEU A 325 -1.81 -3.32 -7.72
N PHE A 326 -2.48 -2.25 -8.15
CA PHE A 326 -3.24 -2.26 -9.40
C PHE A 326 -2.33 -2.36 -10.63
N SER A 327 -1.14 -1.78 -10.58
CA SER A 327 -0.10 -1.92 -11.62
C SER A 327 0.27 -3.37 -11.88
N ASP A 328 0.23 -4.22 -10.85
CA ASP A 328 0.56 -5.66 -10.95
C ASP A 328 -0.45 -6.44 -11.80
N LEU A 329 -1.62 -5.88 -12.13
CA LEU A 329 -2.51 -6.53 -13.10
C LEU A 329 -1.87 -6.64 -14.48
N SER A 330 -0.89 -5.80 -14.80
CA SER A 330 -0.09 -5.95 -16.02
C SER A 330 0.77 -7.22 -15.99
N TRP A 331 1.13 -7.72 -14.81
CA TRP A 331 1.94 -8.92 -14.59
C TRP A 331 1.13 -10.20 -14.59
N VAL A 332 -0.20 -10.13 -14.74
CA VAL A 332 -1.06 -11.34 -14.88
C VAL A 332 -0.63 -12.18 -16.09
N LYS A 333 0.03 -11.58 -17.07
CA LYS A 333 0.64 -12.27 -18.22
C LYS A 333 1.92 -13.04 -17.86
N GLU A 334 2.53 -12.76 -16.72
CA GLU A 334 3.84 -13.23 -16.24
C GLU A 334 3.70 -14.19 -15.05
N ILE A 335 2.53 -14.86 -14.91
CA ILE A 335 2.18 -15.69 -13.76
C ILE A 335 3.18 -16.82 -13.45
N ARG A 336 4.00 -17.23 -14.43
CA ARG A 336 5.08 -18.20 -14.22
C ARG A 336 6.14 -17.70 -13.24
N LEU A 337 6.48 -16.41 -13.30
CA LEU A 337 7.42 -15.77 -12.37
C LEU A 337 6.82 -15.74 -10.97
N VAL A 338 5.53 -15.40 -10.82
CA VAL A 338 4.85 -15.43 -9.52
C VAL A 338 4.76 -16.84 -8.92
N ILE A 339 4.64 -17.88 -9.76
CA ILE A 339 4.49 -19.27 -9.31
C ILE A 339 5.79 -19.85 -8.73
N SER A 340 6.99 -19.39 -9.14
CA SER A 340 8.26 -19.92 -8.62
C SER A 340 8.53 -19.54 -7.15
N TYR A 341 7.80 -18.59 -6.59
CA TYR A 341 7.98 -18.09 -5.21
C TYR A 341 7.02 -18.66 -4.19
N ILE A 342 6.04 -19.46 -4.63
CA ILE A 342 4.98 -19.83 -3.71
C ILE A 342 5.46 -20.94 -2.81
N ASP A 343 5.45 -20.69 -1.49
CA ASP A 343 5.53 -21.73 -0.48
C ASP A 343 4.48 -22.81 -0.81
N ILE A 344 4.95 -24.03 -1.08
CA ILE A 344 4.11 -25.17 -1.44
C ILE A 344 3.01 -25.41 -0.40
N THR A 345 3.28 -25.06 0.86
CA THR A 345 2.34 -25.15 1.98
C THR A 345 1.23 -24.11 1.84
N LEU A 346 1.58 -22.85 1.51
CA LEU A 346 0.60 -21.80 1.23
C LEU A 346 -0.23 -22.14 -0.01
N VAL A 347 0.39 -22.67 -1.08
CA VAL A 347 -0.34 -23.19 -2.25
C VAL A 347 -1.32 -24.26 -1.82
N LEU A 348 -0.86 -25.26 -1.05
CA LEU A 348 -1.68 -26.39 -0.65
C LEU A 348 -2.89 -25.94 0.18
N TYR A 349 -2.68 -25.09 1.18
CA TYR A 349 -3.78 -24.53 1.97
C TYR A 349 -4.75 -23.71 1.12
N SER A 350 -4.24 -22.93 0.16
CA SER A 350 -5.06 -22.15 -0.76
C SER A 350 -5.87 -23.05 -1.70
N LEU A 351 -5.27 -24.10 -2.25
CA LEU A 351 -5.94 -25.09 -3.10
C LEU A 351 -7.00 -25.86 -2.32
N VAL A 352 -6.72 -26.24 -1.06
CA VAL A 352 -7.70 -26.87 -0.17
C VAL A 352 -8.86 -25.91 0.10
N ALA A 353 -8.59 -24.65 0.46
CA ALA A 353 -9.62 -23.65 0.71
C ALA A 353 -10.49 -23.39 -0.53
N LEU A 354 -9.88 -23.28 -1.71
CA LEU A 354 -10.59 -23.15 -2.99
C LEU A 354 -11.43 -24.40 -3.29
N SER A 355 -10.87 -25.59 -3.10
CA SER A 355 -11.56 -26.86 -3.34
C SER A 355 -12.76 -27.02 -2.41
N VAL A 356 -12.61 -26.74 -1.12
CA VAL A 356 -13.70 -26.74 -0.13
C VAL A 356 -14.78 -25.74 -0.53
N THR A 357 -14.40 -24.55 -0.97
CA THR A 357 -15.35 -23.51 -1.42
C THR A 357 -16.16 -23.96 -2.64
N VAL A 358 -15.51 -24.60 -3.62
CA VAL A 358 -16.16 -25.13 -4.84
C VAL A 358 -17.03 -26.34 -4.53
N ILE A 359 -16.56 -27.27 -3.69
CA ILE A 359 -17.32 -28.44 -3.23
C ILE A 359 -18.57 -27.98 -2.46
N PHE A 360 -18.41 -27.05 -1.53
CA PHE A 360 -19.53 -26.45 -0.80
C PHE A 360 -20.55 -25.84 -1.76
N PHE A 361 -20.09 -25.06 -2.74
CA PHE A 361 -20.97 -24.54 -3.77
C PHE A 361 -21.71 -25.66 -4.52
N TYR A 362 -21.01 -26.70 -4.98
CA TYR A 362 -21.62 -27.78 -5.75
C TYR A 362 -22.67 -28.57 -4.96
N LEU A 363 -22.38 -28.89 -3.70
CA LEU A 363 -23.27 -29.63 -2.81
C LEU A 363 -24.53 -28.80 -2.45
N PHE A 364 -24.35 -27.51 -2.17
CA PHE A 364 -25.40 -26.68 -1.61
C PHE A 364 -26.05 -25.70 -2.60
N ARG A 365 -25.60 -25.61 -3.87
CA ARG A 365 -26.19 -24.73 -4.91
C ARG A 365 -27.70 -24.93 -5.10
N ASN A 366 -28.14 -26.14 -4.83
CA ASN A 366 -29.53 -26.56 -4.93
C ASN A 366 -30.13 -26.73 -3.53
N GLN A 367 -29.61 -26.18 -2.45
CA GLN A 367 -30.23 -26.38 -1.12
C GLN A 367 -30.34 -25.06 -0.37
N LEU A 368 -29.29 -24.23 -0.43
CA LEU A 368 -29.22 -22.99 0.34
C LEU A 368 -29.62 -21.77 -0.50
N LEU A 369 -30.47 -20.91 0.08
CA LEU A 369 -30.80 -19.56 -0.37
C LEU A 369 -31.11 -19.50 -1.88
N ARG A 370 -32.02 -20.39 -2.31
CA ARG A 370 -32.41 -20.49 -3.72
C ARG A 370 -33.22 -19.25 -4.12
N GLY A 371 -32.86 -18.66 -5.26
CA GLY A 371 -33.65 -17.59 -5.89
C GLY A 371 -32.88 -16.29 -6.11
N LYS A 372 -33.64 -15.21 -6.35
CA LYS A 372 -33.12 -13.85 -6.52
C LYS A 372 -33.17 -13.11 -5.18
N ILE A 373 -32.16 -12.29 -4.88
CA ILE A 373 -32.15 -11.42 -3.69
C ILE A 373 -33.34 -10.47 -3.73
N THR A 374 -33.60 -9.91 -4.90
CA THR A 374 -34.74 -9.04 -5.16
C THR A 374 -35.32 -9.26 -6.54
N LYS A 375 -36.65 -9.17 -6.63
CA LYS A 375 -37.37 -9.12 -7.91
C LYS A 375 -37.55 -7.68 -8.41
N ASN A 376 -37.44 -6.68 -7.53
CA ASN A 376 -37.58 -5.28 -7.87
C ASN A 376 -36.27 -4.75 -8.47
N TRP A 377 -36.20 -4.70 -9.80
CA TRP A 377 -35.02 -4.24 -10.52
C TRP A 377 -34.73 -2.75 -10.29
N LYS A 378 -35.74 -1.92 -10.00
CA LYS A 378 -35.55 -0.49 -9.71
C LYS A 378 -34.83 -0.28 -8.39
N ALA A 379 -35.25 -1.00 -7.34
CA ALA A 379 -34.56 -0.98 -6.05
C ALA A 379 -33.11 -1.46 -6.19
N ARG A 380 -32.90 -2.54 -6.95
CA ARG A 380 -31.57 -3.08 -7.26
C ARG A 380 -30.67 -2.07 -7.98
N LEU A 381 -31.19 -1.41 -9.01
CA LEU A 381 -30.46 -0.37 -9.75
C LEU A 381 -30.17 0.83 -8.85
N ALA A 382 -31.13 1.29 -8.07
CA ALA A 382 -30.95 2.41 -7.14
C ALA A 382 -29.84 2.11 -6.11
N THR A 383 -29.81 0.89 -5.54
CA THR A 383 -28.71 0.47 -4.65
C THR A 383 -27.36 0.46 -5.38
N GLY A 384 -27.31 -0.11 -6.58
CA GLY A 384 -26.07 -0.14 -7.38
C GLY A 384 -25.54 1.26 -7.71
N VAL A 385 -26.42 2.16 -8.16
CA VAL A 385 -26.08 3.56 -8.45
C VAL A 385 -25.63 4.28 -7.19
N ALA A 386 -26.31 4.10 -6.04
CA ALA A 386 -25.88 4.71 -4.79
C ALA A 386 -24.46 4.28 -4.38
N ILE A 387 -24.12 3.00 -4.52
CA ILE A 387 -22.77 2.50 -4.23
C ILE A 387 -21.74 3.09 -5.19
N ILE A 388 -22.04 3.13 -6.50
CA ILE A 388 -21.15 3.72 -7.50
C ILE A 388 -20.94 5.21 -7.21
N SER A 389 -21.98 5.96 -6.86
CA SER A 389 -21.88 7.37 -6.48
C SER A 389 -20.97 7.58 -5.27
N ILE A 390 -21.02 6.68 -4.27
CA ILE A 390 -20.09 6.73 -3.13
C ILE A 390 -18.66 6.50 -3.59
N PHE A 391 -18.39 5.48 -4.41
CA PHE A 391 -17.05 5.25 -4.96
C PHE A 391 -16.56 6.41 -5.80
N SER A 392 -17.40 6.98 -6.67
CA SER A 392 -17.08 8.17 -7.46
C SER A 392 -16.77 9.38 -6.58
N TYR A 393 -17.53 9.59 -5.50
CA TYR A 393 -17.24 10.66 -4.54
C TYR A 393 -15.86 10.46 -3.88
N ILE A 394 -15.58 9.27 -3.36
CA ILE A 394 -14.27 8.95 -2.75
C ILE A 394 -13.15 9.17 -3.78
N PHE A 395 -13.34 8.71 -5.02
CA PHE A 395 -12.35 8.88 -6.09
C PHE A 395 -12.08 10.35 -6.42
N VAL A 396 -13.12 11.18 -6.54
CA VAL A 396 -12.98 12.63 -6.78
C VAL A 396 -12.27 13.32 -5.62
N VAL A 397 -12.56 12.95 -4.38
CA VAL A 397 -11.87 13.51 -3.20
C VAL A 397 -10.36 13.26 -3.26
N PHE A 398 -9.95 12.07 -3.67
CA PHE A 398 -8.54 11.74 -3.82
C PHE A 398 -7.88 12.43 -5.02
N LEU A 399 -8.61 12.63 -6.13
CA LEU A 399 -8.11 13.41 -7.28
C LEU A 399 -7.92 14.90 -6.97
N GLN A 400 -8.70 15.44 -6.03
CA GLN A 400 -8.67 16.85 -5.62
C GLN A 400 -7.69 17.13 -4.48
N GLN A 401 -6.77 16.20 -4.18
CA GLN A 401 -5.73 16.42 -3.18
C GLN A 401 -4.84 17.60 -3.60
N GLU A 402 -4.56 18.48 -2.64
CA GLU A 402 -3.62 19.59 -2.79
C GLU A 402 -2.38 19.29 -1.96
N ASN A 403 -1.21 19.26 -2.60
CA ASN A 403 0.08 18.91 -1.97
C ASN A 403 0.04 17.55 -1.23
N GLY A 404 -0.73 16.59 -1.74
CA GLY A 404 -0.92 15.28 -1.13
C GLY A 404 -2.00 15.20 -0.05
N ASP A 405 -2.56 16.32 0.40
CA ASP A 405 -3.56 16.39 1.48
C ASP A 405 -5.00 16.46 0.97
N ILE A 406 -5.90 15.81 1.70
CA ILE A 406 -7.36 15.86 1.52
C ILE A 406 -7.93 17.02 2.35
N ALA A 407 -8.98 17.71 1.87
CA ALA A 407 -9.64 18.76 2.66
C ALA A 407 -10.08 18.27 4.06
N GLU A 408 -9.73 19.02 5.12
CA GLU A 408 -9.93 18.63 6.53
C GLU A 408 -11.39 18.29 6.88
N ASN A 409 -12.34 18.92 6.19
CA ASN A 409 -13.78 18.78 6.41
C ASN A 409 -14.38 17.46 5.90
N ILE A 410 -13.60 16.58 5.27
CA ILE A 410 -14.05 15.28 4.77
C ILE A 410 -13.74 14.19 5.81
N PRO A 411 -14.70 13.77 6.65
CA PRO A 411 -14.43 12.86 7.76
C PRO A 411 -13.93 11.50 7.27
N VAL A 412 -13.20 10.78 8.13
CA VAL A 412 -12.54 9.48 7.83
C VAL A 412 -11.39 9.61 6.84
N LEU A 413 -11.62 10.19 5.65
CA LEU A 413 -10.61 10.29 4.59
C LEU A 413 -9.49 11.27 4.94
N SER A 414 -9.81 12.47 5.46
CA SER A 414 -8.78 13.42 5.89
C SER A 414 -7.95 12.87 7.05
N ARG A 415 -8.59 12.18 8.00
CA ARG A 415 -7.89 11.52 9.12
C ARG A 415 -7.08 10.30 8.68
N LEU A 416 -7.45 9.64 7.59
CA LEU A 416 -6.68 8.52 7.06
C LEU A 416 -5.46 9.01 6.27
N ASN A 417 -5.64 10.05 5.44
CA ASN A 417 -4.62 10.54 4.51
C ASN A 417 -3.66 11.56 5.14
N ASN A 418 -4.17 12.51 5.92
CA ASN A 418 -3.39 13.67 6.39
C ASN A 418 -2.86 13.49 7.83
N PHE A 419 -3.08 12.33 8.47
CA PHE A 419 -2.68 12.15 9.87
C PHE A 419 -1.18 12.35 10.06
N GLU A 420 -0.39 11.55 9.34
CA GLU A 420 1.07 11.68 9.28
C GLU A 420 1.53 11.29 7.88
N ASN A 421 2.49 12.03 7.31
CA ASN A 421 3.04 11.72 6.00
C ASN A 421 4.10 10.61 6.11
N ILE A 422 3.67 9.38 5.86
CA ILE A 422 4.51 8.18 5.80
C ILE A 422 4.75 7.70 4.36
N GLU A 423 4.39 8.51 3.36
CA GLU A 423 4.51 8.12 1.95
C GLU A 423 5.97 7.83 1.56
N TRP A 424 6.92 8.57 2.11
CA TRP A 424 8.36 8.39 1.91
C TRP A 424 8.90 7.05 2.46
N MET A 425 8.16 6.38 3.36
CA MET A 425 8.56 5.09 3.95
C MET A 425 8.26 3.90 3.02
N GLY A 426 7.71 4.14 1.83
CA GLY A 426 7.41 3.10 0.84
C GLY A 426 6.03 2.45 1.00
N GLN A 427 5.57 1.80 -0.08
CA GLN A 427 4.19 1.33 -0.20
C GLN A 427 3.84 0.19 0.77
N GLY A 428 4.82 -0.62 1.18
CA GLY A 428 4.65 -1.67 2.18
C GLY A 428 4.18 -1.12 3.52
N ILE A 429 4.92 -0.16 4.06
CA ILE A 429 4.58 0.52 5.33
C ILE A 429 3.25 1.27 5.18
N VAL A 430 3.04 1.99 4.06
CA VAL A 430 1.76 2.69 3.82
C VAL A 430 0.57 1.73 3.79
N ALA A 431 0.68 0.56 3.14
CA ALA A 431 -0.40 -0.43 3.10
C ALA A 431 -0.68 -1.04 4.49
N ARG A 432 0.38 -1.35 5.23
CA ARG A 432 0.28 -1.90 6.59
C ARG A 432 -0.42 -0.93 7.53
N GLU A 433 -0.03 0.35 7.50
CA GLU A 433 -0.57 1.36 8.40
C GLU A 433 -1.95 1.87 7.96
N ARG A 434 -2.20 2.06 6.66
CA ARG A 434 -3.43 2.72 6.14
C ARG A 434 -4.44 1.80 5.45
N SER A 435 -4.05 0.60 5.03
CA SER A 435 -4.79 -0.42 4.24
C SER A 435 -4.32 -0.61 2.81
N LEU A 436 -4.44 -1.87 2.35
CA LEU A 436 -4.26 -2.25 0.95
C LEU A 436 -5.20 -1.47 0.01
N THR A 437 -6.48 -1.33 0.39
CA THR A 437 -7.46 -0.57 -0.40
C THR A 437 -7.15 0.93 -0.47
N PHE A 438 -6.45 1.48 0.51
CA PHE A 438 -5.99 2.88 0.48
C PHE A 438 -4.87 3.06 -0.55
N VAL A 439 -3.87 2.17 -0.53
CA VAL A 439 -2.76 2.20 -1.50
C VAL A 439 -3.27 2.04 -2.93
N TRP A 440 -4.20 1.11 -3.16
CA TRP A 440 -4.90 0.94 -4.43
C TRP A 440 -5.55 2.22 -4.93
N LEU A 441 -6.27 2.92 -4.06
CA LEU A 441 -6.91 4.18 -4.44
C LEU A 441 -5.86 5.26 -4.76
N LYS A 442 -4.85 5.43 -3.91
CA LYS A 442 -3.75 6.39 -4.14
C LYS A 442 -3.02 6.10 -5.44
N GLN A 443 -2.75 4.85 -5.78
CA GLN A 443 -2.07 4.51 -7.04
C GLN A 443 -2.87 4.96 -8.28
N MET A 444 -4.20 4.90 -8.21
CA MET A 444 -5.08 5.33 -9.30
C MET A 444 -5.31 6.86 -9.36
N THR A 445 -5.13 7.58 -8.25
CA THR A 445 -5.51 9.00 -8.15
C THR A 445 -4.34 9.96 -7.95
N SER A 446 -3.23 9.50 -7.39
CA SER A 446 -2.07 10.34 -7.11
C SER A 446 -1.37 10.77 -8.39
N LYS A 447 -0.86 12.00 -8.38
CA LYS A 447 0.08 12.45 -9.41
C LYS A 447 1.38 11.67 -9.26
N LYS A 448 2.04 11.37 -10.38
CA LYS A 448 3.32 10.66 -10.38
C LYS A 448 4.46 11.51 -9.80
N MET A 449 4.34 12.83 -9.87
CA MET A 449 5.26 13.77 -9.25
C MET A 449 4.49 15.01 -8.78
N GLU A 450 4.79 15.47 -7.56
CA GLU A 450 4.23 16.73 -7.06
C GLU A 450 4.78 17.92 -7.81
N LYS A 451 3.94 18.94 -8.05
CA LYS A 451 4.32 20.13 -8.80
C LYS A 451 5.27 20.99 -7.95
N PRO A 452 6.53 21.25 -8.38
CA PRO A 452 7.40 22.18 -7.69
C PRO A 452 6.82 23.60 -7.72
N GLU A 453 6.90 24.34 -6.61
CA GLU A 453 6.29 25.67 -6.48
C GLU A 453 6.76 26.66 -7.55
N GLU A 454 8.04 26.62 -7.90
CA GLU A 454 8.66 27.52 -8.89
C GLU A 454 8.44 27.10 -10.36
N TYR A 455 7.69 26.02 -10.62
CA TYR A 455 7.54 25.49 -11.97
C TYR A 455 6.81 26.45 -12.91
N SER A 456 7.57 27.03 -13.84
CA SER A 456 7.11 27.95 -14.87
C SER A 456 7.98 27.82 -16.13
N LYS A 457 7.49 28.35 -17.26
CA LYS A 457 8.24 28.34 -18.51
C LYS A 457 9.54 29.14 -18.38
N GLU A 458 9.45 30.28 -17.71
CA GLU A 458 10.55 31.20 -17.46
C GLU A 458 11.65 30.56 -16.60
N LYS A 459 11.25 29.75 -15.59
CA LYS A 459 12.20 29.01 -14.76
C LYS A 459 12.94 27.93 -15.55
N ILE A 460 12.23 27.15 -16.38
CA ILE A 460 12.85 26.16 -17.27
C ILE A 460 13.83 26.82 -18.25
N GLU A 461 13.47 27.96 -18.86
CA GLU A 461 14.38 28.70 -19.75
C GLU A 461 15.66 29.17 -19.03
N LYS A 462 15.56 29.63 -17.79
CA LYS A 462 16.71 30.00 -16.97
C LYS A 462 17.62 28.80 -16.70
N ILE A 463 17.04 27.64 -16.38
CA ILE A 463 17.78 26.39 -16.17
C ILE A 463 18.53 26.01 -17.46
N VAL A 464 17.84 26.03 -18.61
CA VAL A 464 18.47 25.74 -19.91
C VAL A 464 19.68 26.64 -20.17
N LYS A 465 19.56 27.95 -19.93
CA LYS A 465 20.68 28.90 -20.10
C LYS A 465 21.83 28.64 -19.12
N LYS A 466 21.51 28.44 -17.83
CA LYS A 466 22.50 28.14 -16.77
C LYS A 466 23.36 26.94 -17.15
N TYR A 467 22.72 25.82 -17.48
CA TYR A 467 23.44 24.59 -17.76
C TYR A 467 24.03 24.53 -19.16
N THR A 468 23.59 25.38 -20.10
CA THR A 468 24.30 25.58 -21.37
C THR A 468 25.67 26.20 -21.13
N HIS A 469 25.77 27.22 -20.27
CA HIS A 469 27.06 27.78 -19.88
C HIS A 469 27.90 26.79 -19.08
N LYS A 470 27.30 26.09 -18.10
CA LYS A 470 28.01 25.08 -17.31
C LYS A 470 28.57 23.95 -18.18
N ALA A 471 27.82 23.49 -19.19
CA ALA A 471 28.32 22.50 -20.14
C ALA A 471 29.53 23.01 -20.93
N GLN A 472 29.58 24.29 -21.32
CA GLN A 472 30.74 24.89 -21.98
C GLN A 472 31.96 24.88 -21.06
N ASP A 473 31.78 25.24 -19.78
CA ASP A 473 32.85 25.25 -18.79
C ASP A 473 33.42 23.85 -18.55
N ILE A 474 32.55 22.86 -18.39
CA ILE A 474 32.95 21.45 -18.26
C ILE A 474 33.66 20.99 -19.53
N ASN A 475 33.08 21.25 -20.70
CA ASN A 475 33.64 20.79 -21.99
C ASN A 475 34.96 21.48 -22.38
N ALA A 476 35.34 22.57 -21.71
CA ALA A 476 36.67 23.18 -21.90
C ALA A 476 37.80 22.28 -21.39
N SER A 477 37.54 21.43 -20.39
CA SER A 477 38.52 20.45 -19.87
C SER A 477 38.30 19.03 -20.41
N ARG A 478 37.07 18.68 -20.81
CA ARG A 478 36.72 17.35 -21.37
C ARG A 478 37.12 17.21 -22.85
N LYS A 479 37.90 16.17 -23.16
CA LYS A 479 38.50 15.99 -24.50
C LYS A 479 37.77 14.97 -25.37
N ASN A 480 37.14 13.96 -24.77
CA ASN A 480 36.56 12.84 -25.50
C ASN A 480 35.07 13.08 -25.82
N ASN A 481 34.51 12.33 -26.77
CA ASN A 481 33.07 12.19 -26.89
C ASN A 481 32.67 10.77 -26.48
N ILE A 482 31.51 10.64 -25.84
CA ILE A 482 31.03 9.32 -25.42
C ILE A 482 30.71 8.42 -26.63
N SER A 483 30.33 9.00 -27.77
CA SER A 483 30.07 8.28 -29.02
C SER A 483 31.31 7.71 -29.71
N ASP A 484 32.52 8.02 -29.20
CA ASP A 484 33.79 7.59 -29.78
C ASP A 484 34.33 6.28 -29.15
N GLN A 485 33.51 5.61 -28.34
CA GLN A 485 33.84 4.38 -27.63
C GLN A 485 32.59 3.49 -27.50
N THR A 486 32.80 2.21 -27.19
CA THR A 486 31.69 1.31 -26.83
C THR A 486 31.43 1.37 -25.34
N VAL A 487 30.16 1.52 -24.96
CA VAL A 487 29.71 1.58 -23.56
C VAL A 487 28.81 0.40 -23.25
N ILE A 488 29.05 -0.27 -22.12
CA ILE A 488 28.31 -1.44 -21.68
C ILE A 488 27.80 -1.19 -20.26
N TYR A 489 26.49 -1.02 -20.11
CA TYR A 489 25.84 -0.99 -18.81
C TYR A 489 25.46 -2.41 -18.43
N VAL A 490 25.97 -2.89 -17.30
CA VAL A 490 25.68 -4.20 -16.75
C VAL A 490 24.93 -4.02 -15.43
N LEU A 491 23.63 -4.24 -15.49
CA LEU A 491 22.83 -4.51 -14.32
C LEU A 491 23.07 -5.97 -13.94
N SER A 492 23.82 -6.18 -12.86
CA SER A 492 24.05 -7.49 -12.27
C SER A 492 22.96 -7.78 -11.25
N GLU A 493 21.98 -8.60 -11.64
CA GLU A 493 20.78 -8.90 -10.88
C GLU A 493 21.09 -9.30 -9.43
N SER A 494 20.41 -8.65 -8.48
CA SER A 494 20.51 -8.90 -7.04
C SER A 494 21.95 -8.85 -6.47
N PHE A 495 22.91 -8.25 -7.18
CA PHE A 495 24.33 -8.30 -6.79
C PHE A 495 24.64 -7.33 -5.64
N SER A 496 25.07 -7.87 -4.50
CA SER A 496 25.58 -7.09 -3.37
C SER A 496 26.50 -7.94 -2.52
N ASP A 497 27.59 -7.34 -2.03
CA ASP A 497 28.55 -8.00 -1.14
C ASP A 497 27.91 -8.40 0.21
N PRO A 498 27.79 -9.71 0.51
CA PRO A 498 27.25 -10.16 1.78
C PRO A 498 28.19 -9.93 2.98
N ASN A 499 29.48 -9.65 2.76
CA ASN A 499 30.43 -9.33 3.84
C ASN A 499 30.06 -8.03 4.59
N ARG A 500 29.21 -7.18 4.01
CA ARG A 500 28.73 -5.95 4.66
C ARG A 500 27.63 -6.17 5.69
N ILE A 501 27.06 -7.37 5.77
CA ILE A 501 25.92 -7.67 6.66
C ILE A 501 26.45 -8.33 7.93
N SER A 502 26.27 -7.66 9.08
CA SER A 502 26.98 -7.98 10.32
C SER A 502 26.70 -9.38 10.87
N ASN A 503 25.49 -9.91 10.68
CA ASN A 503 25.11 -11.23 11.16
C ASN A 503 25.31 -12.34 10.12
N VAL A 504 25.92 -12.06 8.97
CA VAL A 504 26.25 -13.06 7.93
C VAL A 504 27.66 -13.60 8.13
N ASN A 505 27.77 -14.93 8.12
CA ASN A 505 29.02 -15.68 8.20
C ASN A 505 29.26 -16.43 6.88
N LEU A 506 30.31 -16.06 6.16
CA LEU A 506 30.72 -16.68 4.92
C LEU A 506 31.87 -17.66 5.16
N THR A 507 31.89 -18.74 4.40
CA THR A 507 32.99 -19.73 4.41
C THR A 507 34.27 -19.19 3.76
N THR A 508 34.11 -18.41 2.70
CA THR A 508 35.15 -17.65 2.00
C THR A 508 34.51 -16.40 1.41
N ASP A 509 35.33 -15.43 1.00
CA ASP A 509 34.86 -14.28 0.24
C ASP A 509 34.29 -14.72 -1.12
N PRO A 510 33.01 -14.43 -1.44
CA PRO A 510 32.38 -14.86 -2.67
C PRO A 510 32.66 -13.92 -3.85
N ILE A 511 33.23 -12.72 -3.66
CA ILE A 511 33.46 -11.76 -4.75
C ILE A 511 34.90 -11.15 -4.80
N PRO A 512 35.95 -11.98 -4.64
CA PRO A 512 37.32 -11.48 -4.48
C PRO A 512 37.86 -10.76 -5.72
N VAL A 513 37.44 -11.14 -6.94
CA VAL A 513 37.88 -10.46 -8.16
C VAL A 513 37.25 -9.07 -8.24
N ILE A 514 35.95 -8.96 -7.97
CA ILE A 514 35.25 -7.68 -8.01
C ILE A 514 35.80 -6.73 -6.96
N HIS A 515 36.17 -7.18 -5.76
CA HIS A 515 36.92 -6.34 -4.81
C HIS A 515 38.22 -5.79 -5.42
N SER A 516 39.03 -6.63 -6.07
CA SER A 516 40.27 -6.19 -6.73
C SER A 516 40.04 -5.21 -7.88
N ILE A 517 38.95 -5.37 -8.65
CA ILE A 517 38.56 -4.42 -9.69
C ILE A 517 38.19 -3.08 -9.06
N LYS A 518 37.41 -3.08 -7.98
CA LYS A 518 37.00 -1.86 -7.27
C LYS A 518 38.19 -1.08 -6.73
N GLU A 519 39.25 -1.75 -6.26
CA GLU A 519 40.48 -1.09 -5.80
C GLU A 519 41.26 -0.37 -6.91
N SER A 520 41.09 -0.77 -8.17
CA SER A 520 41.87 -0.27 -9.31
C SER A 520 41.07 0.57 -10.30
N THR A 521 39.80 0.84 -10.01
CA THR A 521 38.86 1.59 -10.86
C THR A 521 38.03 2.58 -10.05
N THR A 522 37.33 3.50 -10.72
CA THR A 522 36.30 4.30 -10.05
C THR A 522 35.18 3.37 -9.60
N SER A 523 34.91 3.32 -8.30
CA SER A 523 33.96 2.39 -7.71
C SER A 523 33.43 2.89 -6.38
N GLY A 524 32.39 2.23 -5.87
CA GLY A 524 31.80 2.55 -4.58
C GLY A 524 30.57 1.71 -4.28
N LEU A 525 29.63 2.32 -3.58
CA LEU A 525 28.29 1.78 -3.33
C LEU A 525 27.24 2.56 -4.12
N MET A 526 26.21 1.86 -4.56
CA MET A 526 25.02 2.46 -5.17
C MET A 526 23.86 2.35 -4.18
N LYS A 527 23.18 3.46 -3.91
CA LYS A 527 21.90 3.49 -3.21
C LYS A 527 20.80 3.01 -4.17
N SER A 528 20.27 1.82 -3.90
CA SER A 528 19.08 1.26 -4.55
C SER A 528 17.80 1.90 -4.01
N ASP A 529 16.79 2.04 -4.87
CA ASP A 529 15.44 2.45 -4.51
C ASP A 529 14.50 1.26 -4.20
N GLY A 530 15.02 0.03 -4.27
CA GLY A 530 14.30 -1.20 -3.98
C GLY A 530 15.10 -2.24 -3.16
N TYR A 531 14.38 -3.22 -2.60
CA TYR A 531 14.92 -4.36 -1.87
C TYR A 531 14.20 -5.65 -2.31
N GLY A 532 14.94 -6.67 -2.76
CA GLY A 532 14.37 -7.90 -3.33
C GLY A 532 13.61 -7.72 -4.65
N GLY A 533 13.68 -6.52 -5.24
CA GLY A 533 13.02 -6.15 -6.47
C GLY A 533 13.28 -4.70 -6.84
N GLY A 534 12.72 -4.27 -7.98
CA GLY A 534 12.82 -2.89 -8.46
C GLY A 534 13.77 -2.72 -9.65
N THR A 535 14.32 -3.80 -10.21
CA THR A 535 15.26 -3.82 -11.35
C THR A 535 14.99 -2.76 -12.41
N ALA A 536 13.74 -2.67 -12.91
CA ALA A 536 13.36 -1.72 -13.95
C ALA A 536 13.42 -0.24 -13.53
N ASN A 537 13.38 0.06 -12.23
CA ASN A 537 13.54 1.41 -11.70
C ASN A 537 15.02 1.82 -11.80
N MET A 538 15.94 1.03 -11.25
CA MET A 538 17.37 1.30 -11.37
C MET A 538 17.79 1.30 -12.85
N GLU A 539 17.30 0.38 -13.67
CA GLU A 539 17.50 0.37 -15.13
C GLU A 539 17.04 1.69 -15.79
N PHE A 540 15.87 2.21 -15.43
CA PHE A 540 15.41 3.52 -15.89
C PHE A 540 16.34 4.65 -15.45
N GLU A 541 16.73 4.68 -14.18
CA GLU A 541 17.57 5.73 -13.60
C GLU A 541 18.95 5.74 -14.26
N THR A 542 19.58 4.58 -14.43
CA THR A 542 20.89 4.46 -15.07
C THR A 542 20.87 4.91 -16.54
N LEU A 543 19.76 4.70 -17.25
CA LEU A 543 19.65 5.11 -18.65
C LEU A 543 19.35 6.60 -18.79
N THR A 544 18.53 7.17 -17.89
CA THR A 544 17.94 8.51 -18.04
C THR A 544 18.65 9.58 -17.22
N GLY A 545 19.24 9.21 -16.09
CA GLY A 545 19.69 10.11 -15.04
C GLY A 545 18.58 10.81 -14.26
N LEU A 546 17.34 10.29 -14.32
CA LEU A 546 16.20 10.83 -13.58
C LEU A 546 15.90 9.98 -12.33
N PRO A 547 16.05 10.53 -11.12
CA PRO A 547 15.96 9.76 -9.88
C PRO A 547 14.53 9.45 -9.41
N MET A 548 14.31 8.26 -8.87
CA MET A 548 13.04 7.86 -8.29
C MET A 548 12.67 8.68 -7.05
N TYR A 549 13.67 9.15 -6.28
CA TYR A 549 13.45 9.91 -5.03
C TYR A 549 12.70 11.25 -5.21
N ASN A 550 12.58 11.75 -6.44
CA ASN A 550 11.83 12.98 -6.75
C ASN A 550 10.34 12.72 -7.00
N LEU A 551 9.95 11.45 -7.20
CA LEU A 551 8.61 11.05 -7.60
C LEU A 551 7.72 10.75 -6.40
N SER A 552 6.42 10.62 -6.65
CA SER A 552 5.46 10.20 -5.63
C SER A 552 5.70 8.75 -5.24
N SER A 553 5.57 8.45 -3.95
CA SER A 553 5.56 7.09 -3.41
C SER A 553 4.51 6.16 -4.03
N SER A 554 3.51 6.71 -4.72
CA SER A 554 2.50 5.96 -5.45
C SER A 554 3.02 5.33 -6.76
N VAL A 555 4.21 5.74 -7.21
CA VAL A 555 4.94 5.12 -8.31
C VAL A 555 5.59 3.85 -7.79
N SER A 556 5.33 2.71 -8.44
CA SER A 556 5.98 1.44 -8.11
C SER A 556 7.00 1.04 -9.18
N THR A 557 6.65 1.18 -10.46
CA THR A 557 7.55 0.81 -11.57
C THR A 557 7.63 1.94 -12.59
N LEU A 558 8.81 2.53 -12.78
CA LEU A 558 9.02 3.70 -13.66
C LEU A 558 8.64 3.39 -15.11
N TYR A 559 8.95 2.20 -15.61
CA TYR A 559 8.60 1.79 -16.97
C TYR A 559 7.10 1.72 -17.25
N THR A 560 6.28 1.33 -16.28
CA THR A 560 4.83 1.19 -16.48
C THR A 560 4.06 2.42 -15.99
N ASP A 561 4.52 3.08 -14.94
CA ASP A 561 3.81 4.17 -14.28
C ASP A 561 4.21 5.56 -14.80
N VAL A 562 5.45 5.71 -15.29
CA VAL A 562 6.04 7.02 -15.66
C VAL A 562 6.30 7.13 -17.16
N VAL A 563 7.03 6.17 -17.76
CA VAL A 563 7.43 6.23 -19.19
C VAL A 563 6.25 6.48 -20.15
N PRO A 564 5.05 5.89 -19.98
CA PRO A 564 3.94 6.10 -20.92
C PRO A 564 3.46 7.55 -21.01
N GLN A 565 3.61 8.34 -19.93
CA GLN A 565 3.16 9.74 -19.86
C GLN A 565 4.28 10.76 -20.05
N MET A 566 5.55 10.32 -20.06
CA MET A 566 6.68 11.23 -20.25
C MET A 566 6.58 12.01 -21.56
N THR A 567 6.77 13.32 -21.46
CA THR A 567 6.74 14.24 -22.58
C THR A 567 8.02 14.09 -23.42
N TYR A 568 9.17 13.90 -22.78
CA TYR A 568 10.46 13.58 -23.39
C TYR A 568 11.13 12.46 -22.58
N PHE A 569 11.80 11.51 -23.24
CA PHE A 569 12.43 10.37 -22.58
C PHE A 569 13.94 10.40 -22.90
N PRO A 570 14.77 11.04 -22.04
CA PRO A 570 16.21 11.16 -22.29
C PRO A 570 16.91 9.80 -22.10
N SER A 571 17.96 9.53 -22.86
CA SER A 571 18.85 8.41 -22.55
C SER A 571 20.32 8.71 -22.86
N ILE A 572 21.24 8.17 -22.06
CA ILE A 572 22.69 8.21 -22.36
C ILE A 572 23.01 7.50 -23.69
N SER A 573 22.18 6.52 -24.06
CA SER A 573 22.26 5.83 -25.34
C SER A 573 21.95 6.75 -26.54
N ASP A 574 21.34 7.93 -26.36
CA ASP A 574 20.98 8.84 -27.47
C ASP A 574 22.19 9.36 -28.27
N SER A 575 23.39 9.17 -27.74
CA SER A 575 24.65 9.46 -28.44
C SER A 575 25.00 8.42 -29.53
N TYR A 576 24.26 7.31 -29.60
CA TYR A 576 24.50 6.18 -30.50
C TYR A 576 23.34 6.02 -31.49
N SER A 577 23.64 5.46 -32.67
CA SER A 577 22.62 5.19 -33.69
C SER A 577 21.81 3.94 -33.33
N SER A 578 20.54 3.86 -33.73
CA SER A 578 19.63 2.78 -33.31
C SER A 578 20.11 1.35 -33.58
N LYS A 579 20.82 1.15 -34.70
CA LYS A 579 21.44 -0.12 -35.10
C LYS A 579 22.68 -0.51 -34.27
N ASP A 580 23.25 0.45 -33.55
CA ASP A 580 24.45 0.28 -32.72
C ASP A 580 24.06 0.22 -31.22
N LYS A 581 22.76 0.19 -30.91
CA LYS A 581 22.21 0.02 -29.57
C LYS A 581 21.66 -1.40 -29.38
N TYR A 582 22.10 -2.06 -28.32
CA TYR A 582 21.72 -3.44 -28.01
C TYR A 582 21.17 -3.52 -26.59
N ALA A 583 19.96 -4.06 -26.45
CA ALA A 583 19.44 -4.50 -25.16
C ALA A 583 19.65 -6.02 -25.05
N ILE A 584 20.13 -6.50 -23.90
CA ILE A 584 20.39 -7.92 -23.67
C ILE A 584 19.79 -8.29 -22.32
N HIS A 585 18.83 -9.21 -22.33
CA HIS A 585 18.30 -9.83 -21.11
C HIS A 585 17.86 -11.24 -21.45
N LEU A 586 18.58 -12.25 -20.95
CA LEU A 586 18.32 -13.64 -21.29
C LEU A 586 17.06 -14.23 -20.63
N GLY A 587 16.15 -13.42 -20.10
CA GLY A 587 14.80 -13.82 -19.70
C GLY A 587 13.73 -13.45 -20.73
N ASP A 588 12.55 -13.07 -20.24
CA ASP A 588 11.45 -12.58 -21.09
C ASP A 588 11.56 -11.06 -21.30
N ALA A 589 11.77 -10.64 -22.55
CA ALA A 589 11.84 -9.23 -22.95
C ALA A 589 10.54 -8.42 -22.70
N ALA A 590 9.40 -9.08 -22.49
CA ALA A 590 8.14 -8.40 -22.17
C ALA A 590 8.07 -7.94 -20.70
N THR A 591 8.88 -8.55 -19.82
CA THR A 591 8.93 -8.23 -18.38
C THR A 591 9.15 -6.74 -18.17
N TYR A 592 8.41 -6.15 -17.23
CA TYR A 592 8.43 -4.70 -16.93
C TYR A 592 8.12 -3.77 -18.14
N SER A 593 7.51 -4.28 -19.21
CA SER A 593 7.33 -3.53 -20.47
C SER A 593 8.65 -3.08 -21.13
N ARG A 594 9.76 -3.80 -20.89
CA ARG A 594 11.08 -3.48 -21.46
C ARG A 594 11.04 -3.39 -22.97
N LYS A 595 10.34 -4.30 -23.65
CA LYS A 595 10.19 -4.29 -25.11
C LYS A 595 9.66 -2.95 -25.62
N GLU A 596 8.63 -2.40 -25.00
CA GLU A 596 8.06 -1.10 -25.36
C GLU A 596 9.00 0.06 -25.04
N VAL A 597 9.70 -0.02 -23.90
CA VAL A 597 10.66 1.00 -23.43
C VAL A 597 11.87 1.08 -24.36
N TYR A 598 12.56 -0.03 -24.62
CA TYR A 598 13.72 -0.06 -25.52
C TYR A 598 13.37 0.34 -26.95
N ARG A 599 12.18 -0.05 -27.42
CA ARG A 599 11.66 0.44 -28.72
C ARG A 599 11.48 1.96 -28.71
N LYS A 600 11.01 2.56 -27.60
CA LYS A 600 10.86 4.02 -27.45
C LYS A 600 12.21 4.74 -27.38
N LEU A 601 13.23 4.09 -26.80
CA LEU A 601 14.63 4.55 -26.77
C LEU A 601 15.40 4.32 -28.08
N GLY A 602 14.74 3.69 -29.06
CA GLY A 602 15.30 3.47 -30.39
C GLY A 602 16.39 2.40 -30.43
N PHE A 603 16.25 1.34 -29.63
CA PHE A 603 17.07 0.13 -29.75
C PHE A 603 16.45 -0.76 -30.83
N ASP A 604 17.19 -1.01 -31.92
CA ASP A 604 16.72 -1.90 -32.99
C ASP A 604 16.82 -3.38 -32.58
N THR A 605 17.77 -3.70 -31.70
CA THR A 605 18.03 -5.07 -31.25
C THR A 605 17.82 -5.22 -29.75
N PHE A 606 16.94 -6.17 -29.38
CA PHE A 606 16.78 -6.69 -28.04
C PHE A 606 16.93 -8.22 -28.07
N ILE A 607 18.07 -8.70 -27.59
CA ILE A 607 18.41 -10.12 -27.49
C ILE A 607 17.86 -10.68 -26.18
N ALA A 608 17.00 -11.69 -26.28
CA ALA A 608 16.39 -12.33 -25.11
C ALA A 608 16.11 -13.81 -25.35
N GLU A 609 15.81 -14.57 -24.27
CA GLU A 609 15.36 -15.96 -24.41
C GLU A 609 13.97 -16.01 -25.08
N SER A 610 13.07 -15.12 -24.65
CA SER A 610 11.73 -15.00 -25.22
C SER A 610 11.31 -13.55 -25.46
N ASN A 611 10.40 -13.35 -26.43
CA ASN A 611 9.77 -12.07 -26.80
C ASN A 611 10.70 -10.93 -27.26
N GLY A 612 12.02 -11.15 -27.30
CA GLY A 612 13.00 -10.25 -27.91
C GLY A 612 12.87 -10.12 -29.44
N THR A 613 13.66 -9.24 -30.04
CA THR A 613 13.79 -9.16 -31.51
C THR A 613 14.69 -10.27 -32.04
N GLU A 614 15.64 -10.72 -31.22
CA GLU A 614 16.61 -11.76 -31.53
C GLU A 614 16.77 -12.72 -30.34
N ARG A 615 17.29 -13.92 -30.60
CA ARG A 615 17.63 -14.90 -29.57
C ARG A 615 19.14 -14.98 -29.38
N ALA A 616 19.57 -15.23 -28.15
CA ALA A 616 20.98 -15.48 -27.86
C ALA A 616 21.48 -16.74 -28.55
N LYS A 617 22.73 -16.72 -29.02
CA LYS A 617 23.40 -17.87 -29.63
C LYS A 617 23.80 -18.92 -28.59
N HIS A 618 24.15 -18.45 -27.40
CA HIS A 618 24.55 -19.25 -26.26
C HIS A 618 23.58 -18.99 -25.11
N LEU A 619 23.02 -20.06 -24.55
CA LEU A 619 22.09 -20.00 -23.43
C LEU A 619 22.30 -21.22 -22.54
N GLU A 620 23.14 -21.05 -21.52
CA GLU A 620 23.38 -22.04 -20.48
C GLU A 620 22.87 -21.49 -19.15
N HIS A 621 22.22 -22.34 -18.36
CA HIS A 621 21.70 -21.98 -17.04
C HIS A 621 22.74 -22.34 -15.98
N TYR A 622 22.80 -21.53 -14.92
CA TYR A 622 23.53 -21.85 -13.69
C TYR A 622 22.62 -21.54 -12.51
N GLY A 623 22.29 -22.56 -11.73
CA GLY A 623 21.11 -22.52 -10.86
C GLY A 623 19.81 -22.55 -11.66
N VAL A 624 18.86 -21.69 -11.31
CA VAL A 624 17.52 -21.66 -11.91
C VAL A 624 17.52 -20.93 -13.27
N TYR A 625 18.32 -19.88 -13.39
CA TYR A 625 18.24 -18.90 -14.49
C TYR A 625 19.45 -18.96 -15.43
N PRO A 626 19.34 -18.35 -16.63
CA PRO A 626 20.47 -18.16 -17.53
C PRO A 626 21.68 -17.54 -16.84
N SER A 627 22.85 -18.11 -17.08
CA SER A 627 24.11 -17.74 -16.45
C SER A 627 24.59 -16.35 -16.89
N ASP A 628 25.34 -15.70 -16.00
CA ASP A 628 26.00 -14.43 -16.32
C ASP A 628 27.06 -14.63 -17.41
N ALA A 629 27.74 -15.78 -17.42
CA ALA A 629 28.66 -16.16 -18.49
C ALA A 629 28.00 -16.20 -19.87
N SER A 630 26.78 -16.75 -20.00
CA SER A 630 26.02 -16.73 -21.26
C SER A 630 25.63 -15.31 -21.67
N THR A 631 25.27 -14.47 -20.68
CA THR A 631 24.92 -13.07 -20.91
C THR A 631 26.15 -12.28 -21.42
N TYR A 632 27.29 -12.44 -20.77
CA TYR A 632 28.56 -11.82 -21.16
C TYR A 632 29.07 -12.32 -22.52
N GLN A 633 28.93 -13.61 -22.82
CA GLN A 633 29.25 -14.14 -24.14
C GLN A 633 28.33 -13.55 -25.23
N THR A 634 27.05 -13.34 -24.92
CA THR A 634 26.12 -12.66 -25.85
C THR A 634 26.56 -11.22 -26.13
N VAL A 635 27.14 -10.50 -25.16
CA VAL A 635 27.73 -9.19 -25.42
C VAL A 635 28.91 -9.32 -26.39
N LEU A 636 29.87 -10.21 -26.10
CA LEU A 636 31.05 -10.44 -26.94
C LEU A 636 30.69 -10.80 -28.39
N ASP A 637 29.68 -11.65 -28.58
CA ASP A 637 29.21 -12.09 -29.89
C ASP A 637 28.63 -10.96 -30.76
N ASN A 638 28.28 -9.84 -30.14
CA ASN A 638 27.64 -8.69 -30.78
C ASN A 638 28.51 -7.42 -30.78
N ILE A 639 29.73 -7.48 -30.23
CA ILE A 639 30.72 -6.40 -30.40
C ILE A 639 31.26 -6.44 -31.83
N ASP A 640 31.25 -5.29 -32.48
CA ASP A 640 31.84 -5.03 -33.79
C ASP A 640 32.93 -3.97 -33.63
N GLU A 641 34.20 -4.37 -33.70
CA GLU A 641 35.37 -3.50 -33.50
C GLU A 641 35.42 -2.29 -34.45
N SER A 642 34.65 -2.31 -35.54
CA SER A 642 34.54 -1.20 -36.48
C SER A 642 33.54 -0.12 -36.08
N LYS A 643 32.78 -0.32 -34.99
CA LYS A 643 31.66 0.55 -34.57
C LYS A 643 31.69 0.83 -33.09
N ASN A 644 31.27 2.03 -32.70
CA ASN A 644 30.99 2.37 -31.30
C ASN A 644 29.55 2.02 -30.98
N GLN A 645 29.35 1.18 -29.97
CA GLN A 645 28.06 0.60 -29.62
C GLN A 645 27.66 0.94 -28.18
N PHE A 646 26.36 0.88 -27.92
CA PHE A 646 25.83 0.97 -26.56
C PHE A 646 25.08 -0.31 -26.21
N PHE A 647 25.49 -0.94 -25.11
CA PHE A 647 24.84 -2.14 -24.59
C PHE A 647 24.15 -1.83 -23.26
N SER A 648 22.88 -2.19 -23.16
CA SER A 648 22.14 -2.25 -21.89
C SER A 648 21.90 -3.72 -21.57
N VAL A 649 22.62 -4.23 -20.59
CA VAL A 649 22.71 -5.65 -20.25
C VAL A 649 22.11 -5.87 -18.88
N ILE A 650 21.16 -6.79 -18.78
CA ILE A 650 20.45 -7.15 -17.56
C ILE A 650 20.62 -8.64 -17.36
N THR A 651 21.44 -9.01 -16.38
CA THR A 651 21.68 -10.41 -16.06
C THR A 651 20.47 -11.05 -15.37
N TYR A 652 20.49 -12.37 -15.18
CA TYR A 652 19.34 -13.09 -14.60
C TYR A 652 19.73 -14.20 -13.61
N GLN A 653 21.00 -14.63 -13.60
CA GLN A 653 21.49 -15.79 -12.85
C GLN A 653 21.13 -15.73 -11.36
N ASN A 654 21.35 -14.58 -10.75
CA ASN A 654 21.23 -14.38 -9.31
C ASN A 654 19.82 -13.91 -8.90
N HIS A 655 18.83 -14.02 -9.79
CA HIS A 655 17.44 -13.74 -9.46
C HIS A 655 16.90 -14.82 -8.51
N THR A 656 15.95 -14.43 -7.67
CA THR A 656 15.25 -15.38 -6.80
C THR A 656 14.38 -16.35 -7.62
N PRO A 657 14.21 -17.64 -7.24
CA PRO A 657 14.78 -18.31 -6.08
C PRO A 657 16.23 -18.79 -6.30
N TRP A 658 17.07 -18.64 -5.27
CA TRP A 658 18.47 -19.07 -5.26
C TRP A 658 18.62 -20.56 -4.96
N ASN A 659 18.04 -21.40 -5.81
CA ASN A 659 18.14 -22.86 -5.69
C ASN A 659 19.36 -23.35 -6.47
N LEU A 660 20.33 -23.93 -5.77
CA LEU A 660 21.51 -24.54 -6.36
C LEU A 660 21.94 -25.75 -5.52
N ASP A 661 21.68 -26.95 -6.05
CA ASP A 661 22.04 -28.21 -5.39
C ASP A 661 23.43 -28.65 -5.86
N GLU A 662 24.45 -27.94 -5.37
CA GLU A 662 25.86 -28.22 -5.64
C GLU A 662 26.67 -28.17 -4.35
N ASP A 663 27.56 -29.15 -4.15
CA ASP A 663 28.55 -29.14 -3.09
C ASP A 663 29.70 -28.19 -3.46
N SER A 664 29.95 -27.18 -2.64
CA SER A 664 30.99 -26.17 -2.87
C SER A 664 31.65 -25.77 -1.56
N GLU A 665 32.92 -25.39 -1.63
CA GLU A 665 33.65 -24.76 -0.51
C GLU A 665 33.17 -23.31 -0.27
N VAL A 666 32.45 -22.72 -1.22
CA VAL A 666 31.79 -21.42 -1.10
C VAL A 666 30.38 -21.60 -0.56
N GLY A 667 30.01 -20.76 0.40
CA GLY A 667 28.74 -20.83 1.09
C GLY A 667 28.67 -19.83 2.23
N GLY A 668 27.51 -19.74 2.86
CA GLY A 668 27.24 -18.76 3.90
C GLY A 668 26.00 -19.08 4.72
N SER A 669 25.93 -18.51 5.91
CA SER A 669 24.79 -18.62 6.83
C SER A 669 24.64 -17.33 7.64
N GLY A 670 23.48 -17.10 8.23
CA GLY A 670 23.23 -15.94 9.08
C GLY A 670 22.84 -16.34 10.51
N GLU A 671 23.33 -15.59 11.49
CA GLU A 671 22.86 -15.72 12.87
C GLU A 671 21.41 -15.24 12.97
N GLY A 672 20.53 -16.09 13.54
CA GLY A 672 19.10 -15.83 13.64
C GLY A 672 18.29 -16.17 12.38
N PHE A 673 18.93 -16.63 11.29
CA PHE A 673 18.23 -17.01 10.07
C PHE A 673 17.49 -18.34 10.28
N SER A 674 16.29 -18.42 9.73
CA SER A 674 15.54 -19.67 9.57
C SER A 674 16.27 -20.65 8.63
N PRO A 675 15.88 -21.94 8.61
CA PRO A 675 16.47 -22.92 7.70
C PRO A 675 16.36 -22.52 6.21
N GLY A 676 15.26 -21.86 5.82
CA GLY A 676 15.05 -21.40 4.44
C GLY A 676 15.96 -20.22 4.08
N GLU A 677 16.07 -19.24 4.98
CA GLU A 677 16.95 -18.08 4.78
C GLU A 677 18.43 -18.52 4.73
N ASN A 678 18.83 -19.48 5.56
CA ASN A 678 20.17 -20.06 5.50
C ASN A 678 20.43 -20.85 4.21
N TYR A 679 19.43 -21.58 3.69
CA TYR A 679 19.53 -22.24 2.40
C TYR A 679 19.75 -21.22 1.26
N TYR A 680 18.99 -20.12 1.24
CA TYR A 680 19.17 -19.06 0.27
C TYR A 680 20.49 -18.31 0.41
N MET A 681 20.91 -17.96 1.63
CA MET A 681 22.21 -17.33 1.86
C MET A 681 23.36 -18.19 1.33
N ASN A 682 23.32 -19.50 1.63
CA ASN A 682 24.36 -20.42 1.21
C ASN A 682 24.48 -20.50 -0.31
N ASN A 683 23.35 -20.62 -1.02
CA ASN A 683 23.35 -20.72 -2.48
C ASN A 683 23.62 -19.39 -3.17
N TYR A 684 23.14 -18.28 -2.61
CA TYR A 684 23.44 -16.94 -3.10
C TYR A 684 24.95 -16.66 -3.09
N ALA A 685 25.68 -17.06 -2.04
CA ALA A 685 27.14 -16.93 -2.00
C ALA A 685 27.84 -17.71 -3.14
N LYS A 686 27.37 -18.92 -3.48
CA LYS A 686 27.90 -19.71 -4.60
C LYS A 686 27.61 -19.08 -5.95
N LEU A 687 26.40 -18.55 -6.12
CA LEU A 687 25.98 -17.85 -7.33
C LEU A 687 26.80 -16.56 -7.55
N LEU A 688 27.03 -15.78 -6.50
CA LEU A 688 27.93 -14.62 -6.54
C LEU A 688 29.35 -15.00 -6.94
N TYR A 689 29.88 -16.10 -6.42
CA TYR A 689 31.20 -16.58 -6.81
C TYR A 689 31.26 -16.94 -8.30
N GLN A 690 30.22 -17.54 -8.85
CA GLN A 690 30.15 -17.78 -10.29
C GLN A 690 30.09 -16.47 -11.10
N THR A 691 29.33 -15.47 -10.64
CA THR A 691 29.30 -14.12 -11.24
C THR A 691 30.67 -13.47 -11.22
N ASP A 692 31.40 -13.57 -10.10
CA ASP A 692 32.73 -13.01 -9.91
C ASP A 692 33.74 -13.58 -10.91
N GLN A 693 33.77 -14.92 -11.05
CA GLN A 693 34.65 -15.59 -12.02
C GLN A 693 34.27 -15.27 -13.47
N ALA A 694 32.97 -15.30 -13.81
CA ALA A 694 32.50 -14.95 -15.15
C ALA A 694 32.84 -13.50 -15.52
N THR A 695 32.77 -12.58 -14.56
CA THR A 695 33.15 -11.18 -14.73
C THR A 695 34.64 -11.05 -14.99
N GLN A 696 35.49 -11.81 -14.26
CA GLN A 696 36.93 -11.84 -14.49
C GLN A 696 37.27 -12.22 -15.93
N GLU A 697 36.77 -13.37 -16.38
CA GLU A 697 37.03 -13.89 -17.73
C GLU A 697 36.52 -12.95 -18.81
N TRP A 698 35.35 -12.34 -18.59
CA TRP A 698 34.75 -11.42 -19.54
C TRP A 698 35.56 -10.12 -19.67
N LEU A 699 35.94 -9.48 -18.57
CA LEU A 699 36.78 -8.27 -18.61
C LEU A 699 38.16 -8.56 -19.20
N GLN A 700 38.74 -9.75 -18.94
CA GLN A 700 39.96 -10.19 -19.60
C GLN A 700 39.78 -10.27 -21.13
N LYS A 701 38.68 -10.82 -21.63
CA LYS A 701 38.39 -10.84 -23.08
C LYS A 701 38.20 -9.42 -23.64
N LEU A 702 37.45 -8.55 -22.96
CA LEU A 702 37.27 -7.15 -23.37
C LEU A 702 38.60 -6.38 -23.43
N SER A 703 39.55 -6.71 -22.54
CA SER A 703 40.88 -6.08 -22.53
C SER A 703 41.71 -6.36 -23.79
N GLN A 704 41.39 -7.42 -24.53
CA GLN A 704 42.08 -7.81 -25.75
C GLN A 704 41.46 -7.21 -27.02
N ILE A 705 40.31 -6.56 -26.91
CA ILE A 705 39.61 -5.94 -28.04
C ILE A 705 40.26 -4.59 -28.36
N ASN A 706 40.64 -4.37 -29.62
CA ASN A 706 41.37 -3.17 -30.05
C ASN A 706 40.43 -1.97 -30.31
N GLN A 707 39.59 -1.66 -29.33
CA GLN A 707 38.65 -0.54 -29.33
C GLN A 707 38.48 -0.03 -27.89
N LYS A 708 38.23 1.27 -27.69
CA LYS A 708 37.88 1.79 -26.37
C LYS A 708 36.54 1.23 -25.91
N ILE A 709 36.55 0.54 -24.77
CA ILE A 709 35.37 -0.03 -24.12
C ILE A 709 35.35 0.41 -22.66
N THR A 710 34.18 0.89 -22.21
CA THR A 710 33.91 1.19 -20.80
C THR A 710 32.68 0.43 -20.33
N VAL A 711 32.81 -0.25 -19.19
CA VAL A 711 31.78 -1.02 -18.51
C VAL A 711 31.33 -0.26 -17.26
N VAL A 712 30.03 -0.02 -17.13
CA VAL A 712 29.40 0.41 -15.88
C VAL A 712 28.70 -0.80 -15.30
N PHE A 713 29.30 -1.42 -14.29
CA PHE A 713 28.75 -2.59 -13.61
C PHE A 713 28.13 -2.15 -12.29
N TYR A 714 26.91 -2.59 -12.01
CA TYR A 714 26.24 -2.29 -10.76
C TYR A 714 25.26 -3.40 -10.38
N GLY A 715 25.14 -3.65 -9.08
CA GLY A 715 24.01 -4.40 -8.54
C GLY A 715 22.77 -3.52 -8.46
N ASP A 716 21.61 -4.02 -8.86
CA ASP A 716 20.37 -3.25 -8.79
C ASP A 716 19.82 -3.13 -7.37
N HIS A 717 19.67 -4.25 -6.66
CA HIS A 717 19.20 -4.28 -5.27
C HIS A 717 19.82 -5.45 -4.49
N LEU A 718 19.68 -5.45 -3.16
CA LEU A 718 19.98 -6.65 -2.35
C LEU A 718 18.95 -7.77 -2.61
N PRO A 719 19.31 -9.04 -2.43
CA PRO A 719 18.36 -10.15 -2.51
C PRO A 719 17.35 -10.10 -1.35
N GLY A 720 16.08 -10.41 -1.64
CA GLY A 720 14.95 -10.22 -0.72
C GLY A 720 14.78 -11.27 0.39
N PHE A 721 15.79 -12.07 0.70
CA PHE A 721 15.70 -13.11 1.74
C PHE A 721 16.31 -12.72 3.09
N TYR A 722 17.04 -11.60 3.18
CA TYR A 722 17.60 -11.19 4.47
C TYR A 722 16.48 -10.76 5.43
N PRO A 723 16.49 -11.26 6.68
CA PRO A 723 15.55 -10.80 7.70
C PRO A 723 15.87 -9.34 8.07
N GLN A 724 14.86 -8.57 8.52
CA GLN A 724 15.03 -7.15 8.85
C GLN A 724 16.06 -6.93 9.97
N GLU A 725 16.19 -7.92 10.85
CA GLU A 725 17.13 -7.95 11.96
C GLU A 725 18.59 -7.86 11.49
N SER A 726 18.90 -8.28 10.25
CA SER A 726 20.22 -8.14 9.63
C SER A 726 20.67 -6.70 9.43
N PHE A 727 19.74 -5.74 9.44
CA PHE A 727 20.01 -4.34 9.13
C PHE A 727 19.80 -3.40 10.32
N ILE A 728 19.55 -3.91 11.53
CA ILE A 728 19.30 -3.07 12.72
C ILE A 728 20.48 -2.12 13.00
N ASP A 729 21.71 -2.61 12.90
CA ASP A 729 22.91 -1.81 13.16
C ASP A 729 23.25 -0.84 12.02
N ASN A 730 22.80 -1.15 10.79
CA ASN A 730 23.00 -0.32 9.61
C ASN A 730 21.77 -0.39 8.67
N PRO A 731 20.70 0.37 8.95
CA PRO A 731 19.48 0.32 8.14
C PRO A 731 19.70 0.74 6.68
N ALA A 732 20.66 1.64 6.44
CA ALA A 732 20.99 2.07 5.08
C ALA A 732 21.61 0.94 4.24
N GLY A 733 22.30 -0.01 4.88
CA GLY A 733 22.93 -1.15 4.23
C GLY A 733 21.95 -2.06 3.48
N GLN A 734 20.67 -2.05 3.86
CA GLN A 734 19.61 -2.79 3.17
C GLN A 734 19.42 -2.34 1.70
N TYR A 735 19.83 -1.10 1.39
CA TYR A 735 19.62 -0.46 0.10
C TYR A 735 20.94 -0.04 -0.56
N GLN A 736 22.06 -0.68 -0.21
CA GLN A 736 23.39 -0.34 -0.76
C GLN A 736 24.03 -1.52 -1.48
N THR A 737 24.06 -1.46 -2.80
CA THR A 737 24.73 -2.44 -3.68
C THR A 737 26.10 -1.96 -4.12
N ASP A 738 26.85 -2.80 -4.81
CA ASP A 738 28.18 -2.50 -5.33
C ASP A 738 28.13 -2.00 -6.77
N TYR A 739 29.04 -1.09 -7.12
CA TYR A 739 29.28 -0.71 -8.51
C TYR A 739 30.77 -0.47 -8.79
N PHE A 740 31.13 -0.53 -10.07
CA PHE A 740 32.41 -0.05 -10.60
C PHE A 740 32.29 0.41 -12.05
N ILE A 741 33.19 1.32 -12.45
CA ILE A 741 33.34 1.78 -13.84
C ILE A 741 34.73 1.38 -14.33
N TRP A 742 34.77 0.32 -15.13
CA TRP A 742 36.01 -0.24 -15.68
C TRP A 742 36.19 0.16 -17.14
N SER A 743 37.42 0.45 -17.57
CA SER A 743 37.75 0.70 -18.97
C SER A 743 38.91 -0.18 -19.41
N ASN A 744 38.92 -0.63 -20.67
CA ASN A 744 40.05 -1.38 -21.22
C ASN A 744 41.25 -0.49 -21.62
N TYR A 745 41.19 0.80 -21.27
CA TYR A 745 42.22 1.80 -21.45
C TYR A 745 42.36 2.62 -20.16
N SER A 746 43.46 3.35 -20.01
CA SER A 746 43.72 4.12 -18.79
C SER A 746 42.72 5.28 -18.63
N THR A 747 42.08 5.34 -17.46
CA THR A 747 41.22 6.43 -16.99
C THR A 747 41.69 6.89 -15.61
N ASP A 748 41.31 8.10 -15.23
CA ASP A 748 41.51 8.56 -13.85
C ASP A 748 40.59 7.78 -12.91
N ILE A 749 41.10 7.46 -11.71
CA ILE A 749 40.30 6.86 -10.62
C ILE A 749 39.69 8.02 -9.83
N LEU A 750 38.38 8.21 -9.97
CA LEU A 750 37.62 9.23 -9.26
C LEU A 750 37.05 8.64 -7.96
N SER A 751 36.77 9.49 -6.97
CA SER A 751 36.27 9.07 -5.67
C SER A 751 34.79 9.42 -5.49
N TYR A 752 33.91 8.45 -5.72
CA TYR A 752 32.47 8.55 -5.48
C TYR A 752 32.00 7.39 -4.57
N PRO A 753 32.22 7.48 -3.24
CA PRO A 753 32.03 6.33 -2.35
C PRO A 753 30.57 5.85 -2.27
N LEU A 754 29.61 6.74 -2.49
CA LEU A 754 28.19 6.44 -2.53
C LEU A 754 27.51 7.30 -3.61
N VAL A 755 26.75 6.67 -4.51
CA VAL A 755 25.98 7.32 -5.59
C VAL A 755 24.58 6.74 -5.67
N ASN A 756 23.67 7.37 -6.39
CA ASN A 756 22.40 6.75 -6.81
C ASN A 756 22.55 6.18 -8.23
N SER A 757 21.70 5.22 -8.58
CA SER A 757 21.59 4.68 -9.95
C SER A 757 21.47 5.77 -11.02
N SER A 758 20.79 6.88 -10.71
CA SER A 758 20.63 8.03 -11.62
C SER A 758 21.90 8.85 -11.85
N ASP A 759 22.95 8.66 -11.05
CA ASP A 759 24.20 9.40 -11.23
C ASP A 759 25.12 8.78 -12.29
N PHE A 760 24.94 7.49 -12.63
CA PHE A 760 25.86 6.77 -13.51
C PHE A 760 26.08 7.41 -14.88
N PRO A 761 25.08 8.02 -15.58
CA PRO A 761 25.36 8.78 -16.80
C PRO A 761 26.38 9.90 -16.60
N ALA A 762 26.27 10.67 -15.51
CA ALA A 762 27.18 11.75 -15.21
C ALA A 762 28.57 11.22 -14.81
N GLU A 763 28.58 10.14 -14.03
CA GLU A 763 29.81 9.49 -13.57
C GLU A 763 30.59 8.83 -14.71
N LEU A 764 29.91 8.13 -15.62
CA LEU A 764 30.50 7.59 -16.85
C LEU A 764 31.17 8.69 -17.66
N LEU A 765 30.47 9.80 -17.90
CA LEU A 765 31.01 10.93 -18.64
C LEU A 765 32.20 11.53 -17.87
N ALA A 766 32.14 11.52 -16.53
CA ALA A 766 33.21 11.93 -15.63
C ALA A 766 34.49 11.09 -15.84
N VAL A 767 34.40 9.78 -15.64
CA VAL A 767 35.51 8.81 -15.73
C VAL A 767 36.13 8.76 -17.12
N THR A 768 35.30 8.81 -18.16
CA THR A 768 35.77 8.71 -19.55
C THR A 768 36.31 10.03 -20.12
N ASN A 769 36.35 11.10 -19.30
CA ASN A 769 36.72 12.45 -19.74
C ASN A 769 35.91 12.94 -20.97
N SER A 770 34.63 12.55 -21.03
CA SER A 770 33.74 12.83 -22.16
C SER A 770 33.01 14.15 -21.98
N LYS A 771 32.76 14.84 -23.10
CA LYS A 771 31.96 16.06 -23.15
C LYS A 771 30.50 15.80 -22.76
N VAL A 772 29.88 16.79 -22.12
CA VAL A 772 28.52 16.76 -21.60
C VAL A 772 27.59 17.68 -22.39
N SER A 773 26.31 17.31 -22.50
CA SER A 773 25.24 18.23 -22.90
C SER A 773 24.84 19.13 -21.72
N PRO A 774 24.03 20.18 -21.92
CA PRO A 774 23.46 20.94 -20.81
C PRO A 774 22.70 20.08 -19.79
N TYR A 775 21.97 19.06 -20.26
CA TYR A 775 21.30 18.10 -19.38
C TYR A 775 22.31 17.30 -18.53
N TYR A 776 23.34 16.74 -19.16
CA TYR A 776 24.37 16.01 -18.42
C TYR A 776 25.23 16.91 -17.54
N ALA A 777 25.40 18.20 -17.87
CA ALA A 777 26.03 19.17 -16.99
C ALA A 777 25.21 19.42 -15.71
N LEU A 778 23.87 19.42 -15.81
CA LEU A 778 23.00 19.43 -14.63
C LEU A 778 23.20 18.17 -13.79
N LEU A 779 23.23 17.00 -14.42
CA LEU A 779 23.45 15.74 -13.71
C LEU A 779 24.86 15.67 -13.07
N THR A 780 25.89 16.19 -13.72
CA THR A 780 27.24 16.33 -13.11
C THR A 780 27.20 17.21 -11.87
N GLU A 781 26.50 18.35 -11.91
CA GLU A 781 26.36 19.19 -10.72
C GLU A 781 25.61 18.48 -9.59
N VAL A 782 24.62 17.64 -9.90
CA VAL A 782 23.90 16.81 -8.92
C VAL A 782 24.81 15.76 -8.31
N LEU A 783 25.51 14.95 -9.13
CA LEU A 783 26.48 13.96 -8.66
C LEU A 783 27.49 14.59 -7.69
N GLU A 784 28.08 15.73 -8.08
CA GLU A 784 29.14 16.37 -7.29
C GLU A 784 28.61 17.07 -6.03
N ASN A 785 27.39 17.64 -6.07
CA ASN A 785 26.96 18.60 -5.06
C ASN A 785 25.64 18.25 -4.35
N ALA A 786 24.76 17.43 -4.91
CA ALA A 786 23.40 17.28 -4.41
C ALA A 786 22.82 15.86 -4.44
N SER A 787 23.64 14.84 -4.71
CA SER A 787 23.22 13.43 -4.70
C SER A 787 23.17 12.83 -3.27
N VAL A 788 22.90 11.53 -3.19
CA VAL A 788 22.48 10.78 -2.00
C VAL A 788 23.54 10.64 -0.91
N ASP A 789 24.81 10.89 -1.22
CA ASP A 789 25.90 10.95 -0.24
C ASP A 789 25.94 12.26 0.55
N LYS A 790 25.12 13.25 0.17
CA LYS A 790 25.02 14.55 0.86
C LYS A 790 23.75 14.56 1.74
N GLU A 791 23.89 14.17 3.01
CA GLU A 791 22.76 14.12 3.95
C GLU A 791 22.12 15.50 4.24
N LYS A 792 22.91 16.57 4.20
CA LYS A 792 22.46 17.95 4.44
C LYS A 792 22.97 18.86 3.33
N LEU A 793 22.03 19.35 2.53
CA LEU A 793 22.33 20.27 1.44
C LEU A 793 22.47 21.70 1.96
N THR A 794 23.50 22.40 1.49
CA THR A 794 23.59 23.86 1.58
C THR A 794 22.57 24.50 0.64
N THR A 795 22.27 25.78 0.83
CA THR A 795 21.31 26.52 0.00
C THR A 795 21.66 26.50 -1.50
N GLU A 796 22.93 26.40 -1.88
CA GLU A 796 23.29 26.27 -3.30
C GLU A 796 23.06 24.84 -3.82
N GLN A 797 23.34 23.83 -3.00
CA GLN A 797 23.08 22.43 -3.33
C GLN A 797 21.57 22.14 -3.44
N GLU A 798 20.75 22.75 -2.56
CA GLU A 798 19.29 22.70 -2.65
C GLU A 798 18.76 23.28 -3.97
N LYS A 799 19.38 24.36 -4.48
CA LYS A 799 19.01 24.91 -5.79
C LYS A 799 19.34 23.95 -6.92
N ILE A 800 20.48 23.25 -6.85
CA ILE A 800 20.87 22.24 -7.85
C ILE A 800 19.87 21.07 -7.84
N ALA A 801 19.55 20.54 -6.65
CA ALA A 801 18.52 19.50 -6.50
C ALA A 801 17.17 19.97 -7.04
N ASN A 802 16.77 21.21 -6.75
CA ASN A 802 15.51 21.78 -7.24
C ASN A 802 15.52 22.02 -8.76
N ASP A 803 16.66 22.40 -9.34
CA ASP A 803 16.79 22.54 -10.80
C ASP A 803 16.56 21.18 -11.49
N LEU A 804 17.13 20.09 -10.95
CA LEU A 804 16.82 18.72 -11.42
C LEU A 804 15.35 18.38 -11.24
N LYS A 805 14.77 18.64 -10.06
CA LYS A 805 13.36 18.37 -9.77
C LYS A 805 12.41 19.10 -10.75
N LEU A 806 12.74 20.34 -11.13
CA LEU A 806 11.98 21.11 -12.12
C LEU A 806 12.09 20.53 -13.54
N VAL A 807 13.29 20.11 -13.94
CA VAL A 807 13.57 19.47 -15.23
C VAL A 807 12.85 18.12 -15.34
N GLU A 808 12.95 17.30 -14.30
CA GLU A 808 12.26 16.02 -14.21
C GLU A 808 10.74 16.20 -14.23
N TYR A 809 10.20 17.14 -13.42
CA TYR A 809 8.77 17.43 -13.43
C TYR A 809 8.29 17.84 -14.82
N ASP A 810 9.03 18.71 -15.53
CA ASP A 810 8.67 19.13 -16.90
C ASP A 810 8.56 17.94 -17.88
N MET A 811 9.43 16.94 -17.70
CA MET A 811 9.44 15.73 -18.53
C MET A 811 8.40 14.71 -18.12
N VAL A 812 8.09 14.56 -16.83
CA VAL A 812 7.24 13.48 -16.29
C VAL A 812 5.77 13.86 -16.17
N SER A 813 5.45 15.02 -15.57
CA SER A 813 4.07 15.43 -15.24
C SER A 813 3.72 16.86 -15.68
N GLY A 814 4.70 17.62 -16.14
CA GLY A 814 4.59 19.02 -16.50
C GLY A 814 4.07 19.26 -17.92
N LYS A 815 4.29 20.49 -18.39
CA LYS A 815 3.87 20.96 -19.72
C LYS A 815 4.88 20.63 -20.84
N GLY A 816 6.04 20.07 -20.52
CA GLY A 816 7.05 19.69 -21.49
C GLY A 816 7.68 20.88 -22.23
N TYR A 817 8.00 21.96 -21.52
CA TYR A 817 8.66 23.14 -22.09
C TYR A 817 10.04 22.81 -22.69
N LEU A 818 10.77 21.85 -22.12
CA LEU A 818 12.08 21.38 -22.60
C LEU A 818 12.05 20.83 -24.03
N LYS A 819 10.89 20.39 -24.54
CA LYS A 819 10.73 19.95 -25.94
C LYS A 819 11.14 21.01 -26.96
N SER A 820 11.02 22.28 -26.60
CA SER A 820 11.39 23.40 -27.45
C SER A 820 12.91 23.68 -27.47
N TYR A 821 13.68 23.08 -26.55
CA TYR A 821 15.11 23.30 -26.37
C TYR A 821 15.92 22.03 -26.71
N LYS A 822 15.92 21.61 -27.97
CA LYS A 822 16.66 20.40 -28.41
C LYS A 822 18.16 20.42 -28.08
N SER A 823 18.77 21.61 -28.00
CA SER A 823 20.17 21.79 -27.62
C SER A 823 20.45 21.43 -26.16
N PHE A 824 19.44 21.40 -25.29
CA PHE A 824 19.61 21.04 -23.88
C PHE A 824 20.07 19.58 -23.72
N PHE A 825 19.70 18.70 -24.66
CA PHE A 825 20.04 17.27 -24.59
C PHE A 825 21.20 16.86 -25.51
N LYS A 826 21.83 17.81 -26.23
CA LYS A 826 22.91 17.51 -27.17
C LYS A 826 24.20 18.18 -26.75
N VAL A 827 25.32 17.48 -26.97
CA VAL A 827 26.66 18.11 -26.89
C VAL A 827 26.76 19.09 -28.05
N THR A 828 26.93 20.38 -27.74
CA THR A 828 27.22 21.40 -28.75
C THR A 828 28.71 21.42 -29.03
N ASN A 829 29.08 21.28 -30.31
CA ASN A 829 30.47 21.35 -30.77
C ASN A 829 31.08 22.74 -30.59
#